data_AF-A0A135VS52-F1
#
_entry.id   AF-A0A135VS52-F1
#
_cell.length_a   1.000
_cell.length_b   1.000
_cell.length_c   1.000
_cell.angle_alpha   90.00
_cell.angle_beta   90.00
_cell.angle_gamma   90.00
#
_symmetry.space_group_name_H-M   'P 1'
#
loop_
_entity.id
_entity.type
_entity.pdbx_description
1 polymer ?
#
loop_
_entity_poly.entity_id
_entity_poly.type
_entity_poly.pdbx_seq_one_letter_code
_entity_poly.pdbx_strand_id
1 'polypeptide(L)'
;MKVTSRRRPREHLVSTSGKSEQNTMDDILSCPSSALRVQSFVLNSYNRQVARKGLGRRPSTSIKQSHMLHKLSGRKCNNLDLGVLSQSFSSYRKVVNLILEKVFSDLRYADEVRSELAKQRGMLYLALRREKHLKWTPDNEFGNLVFERLHRNALETAARIILADYTRQRLVNSVLDVLSSDEEQLTRLMIKRRIPSDIVRRVKDAIEKKSDGSYQYALSACRQVRRVLRDNVREAYPLKEGERRKSTRELLNENSLERARIQFILINRVREWKEDGFPFVTPTFTKDTVDFSASTENTTGQGYWFQQDTERENEIILFIKTPPGIVSHEQDTISPYKSQTVRLRFLNWFPRKAERARRKAQEARNQGHFQGAIQLEYRAARFEDMNQQLLNSINLQRFARELARERAHPEKDEMRINNLKTIIRDLKKSRRSTPPTIKLVGKRATLLIPFIAPDEKLLKTVLKNLSMRKKIAGVDRGLRHSMVVSVKNGEDTYEEAMIGRQELFEKRENLRQRTRVLMSQVALRRNNWERKHAGQHPPAIILKKEQELEAIWRKIRRLDKEISHQVATETAWFCEHHGVKAIYFEDLRSFQGKGGMRRHSWNLSTNLWGMMIEGVRYRREALGHRNGGIWLVNPAWTSQTCHVCGIRGVRVDDETSTTEKKGGEYFHCPNCAEHFHADVNAARNIMHVQHTIKPTAASGRTA
;
A
#
# COMPACT_ATOMS: atom_id res chain seq x y z
N MET A 1 -15.18 70.40 -4.90
CA MET A 1 -16.03 70.31 -3.70
C MET A 1 -16.97 69.12 -3.79
N LYS A 2 -17.02 68.36 -2.69
CA LYS A 2 -17.82 67.17 -2.35
C LYS A 2 -19.18 67.01 -3.06
N VAL A 3 -19.44 65.81 -3.59
CA VAL A 3 -20.78 65.21 -3.57
C VAL A 3 -20.66 63.80 -2.98
N THR A 4 -21.44 63.60 -1.94
CA THR A 4 -21.43 62.53 -0.95
C THR A 4 -22.27 61.34 -1.41
N SER A 5 -21.69 60.14 -1.43
CA SER A 5 -22.44 58.90 -1.61
C SER A 5 -23.09 58.49 -0.28
N ARG A 6 -24.42 58.60 -0.23
CA ARG A 6 -25.26 58.15 0.89
C ARG A 6 -25.21 56.62 1.02
N ARG A 7 -24.82 56.17 2.20
CA ARG A 7 -24.99 54.80 2.70
C ARG A 7 -26.48 54.42 2.73
N ARG A 8 -26.82 53.21 2.28
CA ARG A 8 -28.00 52.48 2.76
C ARG A 8 -27.57 51.40 3.76
N PRO A 9 -28.37 51.14 4.83
CA PRO A 9 -28.00 50.23 5.90
C PRO A 9 -28.11 48.77 5.44
N ARG A 10 -27.21 47.95 5.97
CA ARG A 10 -27.17 46.51 5.71
C ARG A 10 -28.20 45.83 6.61
N GLU A 11 -29.25 45.28 6.01
CA GLU A 11 -30.22 44.44 6.72
C GLU A 11 -29.52 43.20 7.32
N HIS A 12 -29.79 42.97 8.60
CA HIS A 12 -29.39 41.78 9.33
C HIS A 12 -30.16 40.56 8.82
N LEU A 13 -29.51 39.72 8.02
CA LEU A 13 -30.02 38.36 7.78
C LEU A 13 -29.68 37.47 8.99
N VAL A 14 -30.74 37.07 9.67
CA VAL A 14 -30.79 36.06 10.73
C VAL A 14 -30.13 34.76 10.26
N SER A 15 -29.17 34.27 11.04
CA SER A 15 -28.49 32.99 10.76
C SER A 15 -29.39 31.82 11.16
N THR A 16 -30.01 31.16 10.19
CA THR A 16 -30.54 29.81 10.39
C THR A 16 -29.39 28.81 10.46
N SER A 17 -29.30 28.13 11.60
CA SER A 17 -28.31 27.12 11.95
C SER A 17 -28.34 25.90 11.01
N GLY A 18 -27.53 25.93 9.96
CA GLY A 18 -27.13 24.72 9.24
C GLY A 18 -25.96 24.05 9.95
N LYS A 19 -26.20 22.90 10.59
CA LYS A 19 -25.16 22.05 11.19
C LYS A 19 -24.09 21.73 10.13
N SER A 20 -22.95 22.41 10.20
CA SER A 20 -21.79 22.07 9.36
C SER A 20 -21.17 20.78 9.91
N GLU A 21 -21.29 19.69 9.16
CA GLU A 21 -20.60 18.44 9.47
C GLU A 21 -19.08 18.65 9.36
N GLN A 22 -18.41 18.50 10.49
CA GLN A 22 -16.98 18.65 10.65
C GLN A 22 -16.24 17.49 10.00
N ASN A 23 -15.31 17.79 9.09
CA ASN A 23 -14.39 16.80 8.54
C ASN A 23 -13.12 16.74 9.39
N THR A 24 -12.93 15.64 10.13
CA THR A 24 -11.67 15.32 10.84
C THR A 24 -10.65 14.66 9.91
N MET A 25 -9.40 14.52 10.39
CA MET A 25 -8.21 14.06 9.66
C MET A 25 -8.23 12.58 9.18
N ASP A 26 -9.40 11.94 9.13
CA ASP A 26 -9.52 10.49 9.29
C ASP A 26 -9.46 9.64 8.00
N ASP A 27 -9.49 10.24 6.79
CA ASP A 27 -9.93 9.47 5.60
C ASP A 27 -8.92 9.29 4.45
N ILE A 28 -7.67 8.92 4.73
CA ILE A 28 -6.76 8.50 3.64
C ILE A 28 -6.11 7.17 3.99
N LEU A 29 -6.78 6.09 3.58
CA LEU A 29 -6.21 4.75 3.52
C LEU A 29 -5.42 4.60 2.21
N SER A 30 -4.22 4.03 2.32
CA SER A 30 -3.43 3.51 1.21
C SER A 30 -2.79 2.21 1.67
N CYS A 31 -3.09 1.10 1.00
CA CYS A 31 -2.52 -0.21 1.31
C CYS A 31 -1.18 -0.42 0.58
N PRO A 32 -0.16 -0.87 1.31
CA PRO A 32 0.77 -1.83 0.73
C PRO A 32 0.99 -3.04 1.64
N SER A 33 1.08 -4.21 1.01
CA SER A 33 1.65 -5.48 1.50
C SER A 33 0.79 -6.41 2.38
N SER A 34 0.88 -7.70 2.07
CA SER A 34 -0.05 -8.82 2.35
C SER A 34 0.14 -9.53 3.71
N ALA A 35 0.69 -8.87 4.72
CA ALA A 35 0.79 -9.46 6.07
C ALA A 35 0.60 -8.47 7.23
N LEU A 36 0.77 -7.17 7.00
CA LEU A 36 0.71 -6.14 8.05
C LEU A 36 -0.18 -4.99 7.59
N ARG A 37 -1.04 -4.51 8.49
CA ARG A 37 -1.95 -3.41 8.20
C ARG A 37 -1.27 -2.10 8.54
N VAL A 38 -1.48 -1.07 7.72
CA VAL A 38 -0.85 0.23 7.91
C VAL A 38 -1.90 1.33 7.88
N GLN A 39 -1.88 2.22 8.88
CA GLN A 39 -2.70 3.43 8.91
C GLN A 39 -1.83 4.66 8.62
N SER A 40 -2.34 5.61 7.82
CA SER A 40 -1.61 6.81 7.42
C SER A 40 -2.14 8.07 8.13
N PHE A 41 -1.23 8.93 8.59
CA PHE A 41 -1.52 10.16 9.31
C PHE A 41 -0.74 11.33 8.74
N VAL A 42 -1.41 12.43 8.40
CA VAL A 42 -0.71 13.64 7.95
C VAL A 42 -0.08 14.33 9.14
N LEU A 43 1.21 14.64 9.04
CA LEU A 43 1.95 15.33 10.09
C LEU A 43 1.73 16.85 10.01
N ASN A 44 1.76 17.50 11.18
CA ASN A 44 1.68 18.95 11.29
C ASN A 44 3.06 19.59 11.33
N SER A 45 3.16 20.86 10.96
CA SER A 45 4.36 21.66 11.20
C SER A 45 4.61 21.81 12.70
N TYR A 46 5.89 21.91 13.08
CA TYR A 46 6.28 22.01 14.49
C TYR A 46 5.68 23.22 15.22
N ASN A 47 5.57 24.37 14.55
CA ASN A 47 5.04 25.59 15.17
C ASN A 47 3.51 25.58 15.31
N ARG A 48 2.82 24.57 14.78
CA ARG A 48 1.37 24.52 14.83
C ARG A 48 0.91 23.99 16.18
N GLN A 49 0.19 24.84 16.93
CA GLN A 49 -0.62 24.40 18.05
C GLN A 49 -1.89 23.73 17.52
N VAL A 50 -2.09 22.45 17.86
CA VAL A 50 -3.33 21.73 17.53
C VAL A 50 -4.32 22.00 18.66
N ALA A 51 -5.36 22.79 18.39
CA ALA A 51 -6.41 23.05 19.37
C ALA A 51 -7.05 21.71 19.81
N ARG A 52 -7.07 21.46 21.13
CA ARG A 52 -7.56 20.21 21.73
C ARG A 52 -9.08 20.01 21.59
N LYS A 53 -9.83 21.07 21.28
CA LYS A 53 -11.28 21.07 20.97
C LYS A 53 -11.58 22.04 19.82
N GLY A 54 -11.94 21.52 18.63
CA GLY A 54 -12.60 22.28 17.56
C GLY A 54 -11.72 23.06 16.55
N LEU A 55 -12.23 23.12 15.31
CA LEU A 55 -11.86 24.01 14.18
C LEU A 55 -10.36 24.21 13.88
N GLY A 56 -9.57 23.13 13.84
CA GLY A 56 -8.28 23.19 13.17
C GLY A 56 -8.46 23.49 11.68
N ARG A 57 -8.06 24.69 11.20
CA ARG A 57 -7.94 24.98 9.75
C ARG A 57 -7.17 23.86 9.05
N ARG A 58 -7.48 23.54 7.79
CA ARG A 58 -6.65 22.61 6.99
C ARG A 58 -5.17 23.03 7.12
N PRO A 59 -4.23 22.09 7.31
CA PRO A 59 -2.82 22.43 7.45
C PRO A 59 -2.42 23.35 6.30
N SER A 60 -1.88 24.52 6.64
CA SER A 60 -1.14 25.31 5.67
C SER A 60 0.06 24.45 5.27
N THR A 61 -0.01 23.82 4.10
CA THR A 61 1.10 23.07 3.51
C THR A 61 2.20 24.00 2.99
N SER A 62 2.00 25.31 3.07
CA SER A 62 2.98 26.30 2.66
C SER A 62 3.64 26.92 3.88
N ILE A 63 4.86 26.49 4.15
CA ILE A 63 5.90 27.41 4.57
C ILE A 63 6.13 28.29 3.31
N LYS A 64 5.86 29.59 3.38
CA LYS A 64 6.12 30.57 2.29
C LYS A 64 7.41 31.34 2.66
N GLN A 65 8.34 31.72 1.79
CA GLN A 65 8.58 31.56 0.34
C GLN A 65 10.10 31.79 0.10
N SER A 66 10.72 31.28 -0.99
CA SER A 66 11.74 32.00 -1.81
C SER A 66 12.27 31.15 -3.00
N HIS A 67 12.62 31.85 -4.10
CA HIS A 67 12.85 31.41 -5.48
C HIS A 67 13.95 30.33 -5.62
N MET A 68 13.55 29.09 -5.96
CA MET A 68 14.44 27.96 -6.32
C MET A 68 15.62 27.67 -5.35
N LEU A 69 15.53 28.03 -4.05
CA LEU A 69 16.41 27.59 -2.94
C LEU A 69 17.84 27.21 -3.39
N HIS A 70 18.48 28.23 -3.99
CA HIS A 70 19.77 28.28 -4.69
C HIS A 70 20.32 26.98 -5.28
N LYS A 71 19.46 26.32 -6.07
CA LYS A 71 19.73 25.13 -6.89
C LYS A 71 20.08 23.90 -6.03
N LEU A 72 19.19 23.50 -5.11
CA LEU A 72 19.37 22.24 -4.36
C LEU A 72 20.64 22.23 -3.44
N SER A 73 21.09 23.44 -3.05
CA SER A 73 21.77 23.91 -1.83
C SER A 73 23.27 23.64 -1.53
N GLY A 74 24.19 24.07 -2.40
CA GLY A 74 25.62 24.22 -2.07
C GLY A 74 26.01 25.31 -1.05
N ARG A 75 25.08 25.89 -0.27
CA ARG A 75 25.30 26.85 0.85
C ARG A 75 24.24 26.66 1.95
N LYS A 76 24.48 27.19 3.17
CA LYS A 76 23.55 27.12 4.33
C LYS A 76 22.17 27.68 3.96
N CYS A 77 21.19 26.80 3.78
CA CYS A 77 19.80 27.18 3.56
C CYS A 77 19.07 27.28 4.90
N ASN A 78 18.73 28.52 5.25
CA ASN A 78 18.11 28.93 6.49
C ASN A 78 16.66 28.41 6.65
N ASN A 79 15.84 28.44 5.59
CA ASN A 79 14.44 28.00 5.63
C ASN A 79 14.16 26.81 4.71
N LEU A 80 13.40 25.80 5.18
CA LEU A 80 13.15 24.55 4.46
C LEU A 80 11.70 24.41 3.95
N ASP A 81 11.53 24.19 2.65
CA ASP A 81 10.25 23.76 2.03
C ASP A 81 10.26 22.24 1.81
N LEU A 82 9.24 21.53 2.33
CA LEU A 82 9.04 20.10 2.11
C LEU A 82 8.93 19.74 0.62
N GLY A 83 8.36 20.62 -0.21
CA GLY A 83 8.31 20.43 -1.66
C GLY A 83 9.70 20.40 -2.28
N VAL A 84 10.60 21.28 -1.84
CA VAL A 84 11.99 21.34 -2.30
C VAL A 84 12.78 20.14 -1.79
N LEU A 85 12.57 19.70 -0.54
CA LEU A 85 13.18 18.46 -0.03
C LEU A 85 12.74 17.24 -0.84
N SER A 86 11.45 17.15 -1.19
CA SER A 86 10.91 16.09 -2.04
C SER A 86 11.52 16.12 -3.46
N GLN A 87 11.75 17.31 -4.02
CA GLN A 87 12.39 17.47 -5.32
C GLN A 87 13.88 17.12 -5.28
N SER A 88 14.61 17.56 -4.24
CA SER A 88 16.02 17.20 -3.99
C SER A 88 16.22 15.70 -3.93
N PHE A 89 15.31 14.98 -3.26
CA PHE A 89 15.34 13.53 -3.22
C PHE A 89 15.07 12.89 -4.59
N SER A 90 14.14 13.45 -5.37
CA SER A 90 13.88 13.01 -6.74
C SER A 90 15.12 13.19 -7.63
N SER A 91 15.79 14.34 -7.55
CA SER A 91 17.06 14.58 -8.26
C SER A 91 18.16 13.63 -7.80
N TYR A 92 18.30 13.41 -6.50
CA TYR A 92 19.24 12.43 -5.93
C TYR A 92 19.00 11.03 -6.49
N ARG A 93 17.74 10.58 -6.54
CA ARG A 93 17.37 9.29 -7.13
C ARG A 93 17.76 9.20 -8.60
N LYS A 94 17.49 10.26 -9.36
CA LYS A 94 17.90 10.34 -10.77
C LYS A 94 19.41 10.20 -10.92
N VAL A 95 20.20 10.90 -10.11
CA VAL A 95 21.67 10.82 -10.14
C VAL A 95 22.17 9.41 -9.80
N VAL A 96 21.63 8.76 -8.76
CA VAL A 96 21.99 7.37 -8.44
C VAL A 96 21.68 6.45 -9.63
N ASN A 97 20.52 6.60 -10.26
CA ASN A 97 20.17 5.79 -11.42
C ASN A 97 21.02 6.08 -12.65
N LEU A 98 21.41 7.34 -12.90
CA LEU A 98 22.34 7.69 -13.97
C LEU A 98 23.73 7.07 -13.74
N ILE A 99 24.22 7.07 -12.49
CA ILE A 99 25.47 6.38 -12.14
C ILE A 99 25.35 4.88 -12.42
N LEU A 100 24.25 4.25 -11.98
CA LEU A 100 24.01 2.83 -12.22
C LEU A 100 23.91 2.53 -13.72
N GLU A 101 23.17 3.33 -14.48
CA GLU A 101 23.02 3.19 -15.93
C GLU A 101 24.37 3.27 -16.66
N LYS A 102 25.24 4.21 -16.27
CA LYS A 102 26.59 4.30 -16.82
C LYS A 102 27.51 3.14 -16.44
N VAL A 103 27.42 2.63 -15.21
CA VAL A 103 28.21 1.46 -14.81
C VAL A 103 27.72 0.21 -15.53
N PHE A 104 26.41 0.07 -15.73
CA PHE A 104 25.79 -1.10 -16.35
C PHE A 104 25.59 -0.98 -17.87
N SER A 105 26.07 0.09 -18.51
CA SER A 105 26.05 0.20 -19.97
C SER A 105 27.05 -0.75 -20.63
N ASP A 106 28.12 -1.10 -19.92
CA ASP A 106 29.09 -2.12 -20.30
C ASP A 106 29.23 -3.15 -19.17
N LEU A 107 28.92 -4.42 -19.48
CA LEU A 107 28.98 -5.51 -18.52
C LEU A 107 30.40 -5.80 -18.05
N ARG A 108 31.42 -5.65 -18.93
CA ARG A 108 32.82 -5.89 -18.56
C ARG A 108 33.28 -4.86 -17.54
N TYR A 109 32.99 -3.59 -17.83
CA TYR A 109 33.24 -2.49 -16.92
C TYR A 109 32.53 -2.66 -15.57
N ALA A 110 31.26 -3.08 -15.58
CA ALA A 110 30.53 -3.37 -14.35
C ALA A 110 31.24 -4.43 -13.50
N ASP A 111 31.78 -5.50 -14.10
CA ASP A 111 32.48 -6.57 -13.39
C ASP A 111 33.82 -6.13 -12.79
N GLU A 112 34.56 -5.25 -13.48
CA GLU A 112 35.77 -4.62 -12.95
C GLU A 112 35.46 -3.77 -11.71
N VAL A 113 34.45 -2.89 -11.82
CA VAL A 113 34.01 -2.03 -10.71
C VAL A 113 33.52 -2.86 -9.53
N ARG A 114 32.73 -3.91 -9.78
CA ARG A 114 32.26 -4.84 -8.73
C ARG A 114 33.42 -5.49 -7.99
N SER A 115 34.43 -5.94 -8.73
CA SER A 115 35.63 -6.59 -8.18
C SER A 115 36.47 -5.62 -7.35
N GLU A 116 36.62 -4.36 -7.80
CA GLU A 116 37.29 -3.31 -7.01
C GLU A 116 36.52 -3.00 -5.73
N LEU A 117 35.20 -2.82 -5.81
CA LEU A 117 34.34 -2.53 -4.67
C LEU A 117 34.36 -3.64 -3.61
N ALA A 118 34.46 -4.90 -4.03
CA ALA A 118 34.55 -6.04 -3.12
C ALA A 118 35.87 -6.08 -2.30
N LYS A 119 36.95 -5.50 -2.85
CA LYS A 119 38.27 -5.40 -2.20
C LYS A 119 38.33 -4.26 -1.18
N GLN A 120 37.59 -3.17 -1.39
CA GLN A 120 37.63 -2.00 -0.50
C GLN A 120 36.92 -2.22 0.85
N ARG A 121 37.55 -1.78 1.95
CA ARG A 121 36.94 -1.74 3.29
C ARG A 121 36.48 -0.32 3.61
N GLY A 122 35.18 -0.05 3.37
CA GLY A 122 34.56 1.23 3.67
C GLY A 122 34.87 2.34 2.65
N MET A 123 34.06 3.41 2.65
CA MET A 123 34.16 4.52 1.69
C MET A 123 34.14 4.09 0.21
N LEU A 124 33.15 3.27 -0.15
CA LEU A 124 32.99 2.66 -1.47
C LEU A 124 32.90 3.69 -2.61
N TYR A 125 32.44 4.91 -2.33
CA TYR A 125 32.40 5.98 -3.32
C TYR A 125 33.78 6.32 -3.91
N LEU A 126 34.90 5.98 -3.24
CA LEU A 126 36.25 6.29 -3.72
C LEU A 126 36.59 5.54 -5.02
N ALA A 127 36.17 4.29 -5.16
CA ALA A 127 36.31 3.53 -6.42
C ALA A 127 35.61 4.28 -7.56
N LEU A 128 34.32 4.56 -7.39
CA LEU A 128 33.52 5.25 -8.42
C LEU A 128 33.96 6.70 -8.67
N ARG A 129 34.64 7.36 -7.72
CA ARG A 129 35.11 8.75 -7.88
C ARG A 129 36.31 8.85 -8.84
N ARG A 130 37.09 7.79 -9.00
CA ARG A 130 38.26 7.76 -9.92
C ARG A 130 37.84 7.74 -11.39
N GLU A 131 36.61 7.30 -11.64
CA GLU A 131 36.04 7.12 -12.96
C GLU A 131 35.73 8.45 -13.65
N LYS A 132 36.38 8.71 -14.80
CA LYS A 132 36.27 9.99 -15.51
C LYS A 132 34.83 10.33 -15.89
N HIS A 133 34.03 9.35 -16.31
CA HIS A 133 32.65 9.55 -16.77
C HIS A 133 31.63 9.67 -15.63
N LEU A 134 32.04 9.41 -14.37
CA LEU A 134 31.25 9.62 -13.15
C LEU A 134 31.65 10.89 -12.38
N LYS A 135 32.65 11.62 -12.90
CA LYS A 135 33.15 12.85 -12.28
C LYS A 135 32.07 13.93 -12.26
N TRP A 136 31.95 14.62 -11.14
CA TRP A 136 31.04 15.75 -11.02
C TRP A 136 31.68 17.03 -11.61
N THR A 137 30.92 17.75 -12.42
CA THR A 137 31.23 19.13 -12.83
C THR A 137 29.94 19.95 -12.81
N PRO A 138 29.99 21.28 -12.61
CA PRO A 138 28.79 22.12 -12.53
C PRO A 138 27.88 22.03 -13.77
N ASP A 139 28.49 21.85 -14.95
CA ASP A 139 27.80 21.93 -16.24
C ASP A 139 27.34 20.58 -16.78
N ASN A 140 27.77 19.46 -16.16
CA ASN A 140 27.35 18.14 -16.60
C ASN A 140 25.98 17.73 -16.04
N GLU A 141 25.49 16.57 -16.47
CA GLU A 141 24.21 16.02 -16.04
C GLU A 141 24.10 15.85 -14.51
N PHE A 142 25.22 15.58 -13.82
CA PHE A 142 25.24 15.47 -12.36
C PHE A 142 25.17 16.86 -11.70
N GLY A 143 25.94 17.83 -12.16
CA GLY A 143 25.92 19.23 -11.67
C GLY A 143 24.59 19.94 -11.90
N ASN A 144 23.89 19.57 -12.97
CA ASN A 144 22.54 20.06 -13.24
C ASN A 144 21.48 19.51 -12.27
N LEU A 145 21.74 18.35 -11.65
CA LEU A 145 20.81 17.68 -10.74
C LEU A 145 21.13 17.85 -9.25
N VAL A 146 22.42 17.81 -8.86
CA VAL A 146 22.89 17.84 -7.47
C VAL A 146 24.23 18.55 -7.34
N PHE A 147 24.55 19.05 -6.14
CA PHE A 147 25.89 19.60 -5.82
C PHE A 147 26.90 18.49 -5.49
N GLU A 148 28.20 18.82 -5.56
CA GLU A 148 29.30 17.86 -5.42
C GLU A 148 29.22 16.97 -4.17
N ARG A 149 28.95 17.56 -2.99
CA ARG A 149 28.88 16.78 -1.74
C ARG A 149 27.68 15.82 -1.71
N LEU A 150 26.57 16.14 -2.38
CA LEU A 150 25.44 15.21 -2.53
C LEU A 150 25.73 14.15 -3.59
N HIS A 151 26.48 14.49 -4.64
CA HIS A 151 27.00 13.53 -5.62
C HIS A 151 27.88 12.47 -4.96
N ARG A 152 28.75 12.86 -4.02
CA ARG A 152 29.55 11.88 -3.22
C ARG A 152 28.66 10.85 -2.52
N ASN A 153 27.53 11.28 -1.95
CA ASN A 153 26.58 10.36 -1.32
C ASN A 153 25.83 9.51 -2.35
N ALA A 154 25.62 10.02 -3.57
CA ALA A 154 25.01 9.28 -4.65
C ALA A 154 25.96 8.16 -5.13
N LEU A 155 27.25 8.47 -5.29
CA LEU A 155 28.30 7.49 -5.57
C LEU A 155 28.35 6.42 -4.48
N GLU A 156 28.34 6.80 -3.20
CA GLU A 156 28.33 5.82 -2.09
C GLU A 156 27.11 4.90 -2.15
N THR A 157 25.93 5.45 -2.49
CA THR A 157 24.69 4.66 -2.58
C THR A 157 24.69 3.75 -3.80
N ALA A 158 25.13 4.25 -4.96
CA ALA A 158 25.31 3.46 -6.16
C ALA A 158 26.32 2.33 -5.92
N ALA A 159 27.46 2.61 -5.30
CA ALA A 159 28.47 1.62 -4.97
C ALA A 159 27.94 0.52 -4.04
N ARG A 160 27.12 0.88 -3.04
CA ARG A 160 26.43 -0.12 -2.20
C ARG A 160 25.43 -0.97 -2.98
N ILE A 161 24.71 -0.38 -3.93
CA ILE A 161 23.79 -1.10 -4.80
C ILE A 161 24.56 -2.07 -5.69
N ILE A 162 25.66 -1.62 -6.30
CA ILE A 162 26.55 -2.45 -7.14
C ILE A 162 27.16 -3.59 -6.33
N LEU A 163 27.66 -3.33 -5.12
CA LEU A 163 28.23 -4.36 -4.26
C LEU A 163 27.17 -5.37 -3.78
N ALA A 164 25.97 -4.90 -3.44
CA ALA A 164 24.85 -5.77 -3.09
C ALA A 164 24.42 -6.63 -4.29
N ASP A 165 24.40 -6.06 -5.48
CA ASP A 165 24.14 -6.77 -6.72
C ASP A 165 25.21 -7.83 -7.00
N TYR A 166 26.50 -7.49 -6.89
CA TYR A 166 27.60 -8.44 -7.03
C TYR A 166 27.51 -9.61 -6.05
N THR A 167 27.24 -9.31 -4.77
CA THR A 167 27.05 -10.33 -3.73
C THR A 167 25.86 -11.22 -4.06
N ARG A 168 24.77 -10.64 -4.58
CA ARG A 168 23.59 -11.36 -5.02
C ARG A 168 23.89 -12.27 -6.22
N GLN A 169 24.67 -11.81 -7.20
CA GLN A 169 25.06 -12.60 -8.36
C GLN A 169 25.89 -13.82 -7.94
N ARG A 170 26.90 -13.64 -7.08
CA ARG A 170 27.68 -14.77 -6.53
C ARG A 170 26.79 -15.79 -5.83
N LEU A 171 25.87 -15.32 -4.99
CA LEU A 171 24.90 -16.17 -4.31
C LEU A 171 23.98 -16.93 -5.27
N VAL A 172 23.49 -16.27 -6.31
CA VAL A 172 22.66 -16.92 -7.34
C VAL A 172 23.47 -17.96 -8.11
N ASN A 173 24.71 -17.68 -8.48
CA ASN A 173 25.58 -18.67 -9.12
C ASN A 173 25.80 -19.87 -8.20
N SER A 174 26.04 -19.67 -6.91
CA SER A 174 26.11 -20.77 -5.93
C SER A 174 24.79 -21.55 -5.79
N VAL A 175 23.63 -20.89 -5.98
CA VAL A 175 22.35 -21.60 -6.08
C VAL A 175 22.34 -22.47 -7.33
N LEU A 176 22.73 -21.93 -8.49
CA LEU A 176 22.78 -22.69 -9.75
C LEU A 176 23.76 -23.86 -9.68
N ASP A 177 24.89 -23.71 -9.01
CA ASP A 177 25.84 -24.81 -8.76
C ASP A 177 25.16 -25.95 -7.99
N VAL A 178 24.49 -25.62 -6.87
CA VAL A 178 23.75 -26.62 -6.07
C VAL A 178 22.63 -27.28 -6.88
N LEU A 179 21.89 -26.50 -7.68
CA LEU A 179 20.74 -27.01 -8.45
C LEU A 179 21.13 -27.78 -9.71
N SER A 180 22.29 -27.47 -10.31
CA SER A 180 22.80 -28.16 -11.50
C SER A 180 23.50 -29.47 -11.13
N SER A 181 24.08 -29.57 -9.94
CA SER A 181 24.73 -30.79 -9.44
C SER A 181 23.75 -31.79 -8.81
N ASP A 182 22.57 -31.34 -8.36
CA ASP A 182 21.59 -32.19 -7.66
C ASP A 182 20.15 -31.84 -8.11
N GLU A 183 19.62 -32.63 -9.04
CA GLU A 183 18.26 -32.49 -9.58
C GLU A 183 17.17 -32.75 -8.51
N GLU A 184 17.50 -33.48 -7.44
CA GLU A 184 16.59 -33.68 -6.31
C GLU A 184 16.41 -32.38 -5.54
N GLN A 185 17.47 -31.58 -5.34
CA GLN A 185 17.34 -30.26 -4.71
C GLN A 185 16.52 -29.30 -5.55
N LEU A 186 16.64 -29.33 -6.88
CA LEU A 186 15.80 -28.55 -7.78
C LEU A 186 14.33 -28.88 -7.59
N THR A 187 14.00 -30.17 -7.57
CA THR A 187 12.65 -30.66 -7.33
C THR A 187 12.14 -30.25 -5.95
N ARG A 188 12.96 -30.43 -4.90
CA ARG A 188 12.63 -30.04 -3.51
C ARG A 188 12.40 -28.53 -3.37
N LEU A 189 13.23 -27.71 -4.01
CA LEU A 189 13.10 -26.25 -4.02
C LEU A 189 11.76 -25.83 -4.63
N MET A 190 11.33 -26.50 -5.70
CA MET A 190 10.11 -26.17 -6.43
C MET A 190 8.84 -26.66 -5.73
N ILE A 191 8.85 -27.86 -5.15
CA ILE A 191 7.69 -28.50 -4.49
C ILE A 191 7.44 -27.93 -3.08
N LYS A 192 8.46 -27.81 -2.22
CA LYS A 192 8.25 -27.50 -0.80
C LYS A 192 7.72 -26.09 -0.61
N ARG A 193 6.75 -25.90 0.30
CA ARG A 193 6.13 -24.58 0.54
C ARG A 193 7.13 -23.51 1.02
N ARG A 194 8.09 -23.92 1.84
CA ARG A 194 9.22 -23.08 2.29
C ARG A 194 10.49 -23.51 1.57
N ILE A 195 11.46 -22.61 1.45
CA ILE A 195 12.78 -22.95 0.90
C ILE A 195 13.49 -23.85 1.92
N PRO A 196 14.01 -25.03 1.51
CA PRO A 196 14.76 -25.91 2.39
C PRO A 196 15.96 -25.19 3.02
N SER A 197 16.10 -25.28 4.34
CA SER A 197 17.14 -24.54 5.09
C SER A 197 18.55 -25.06 4.81
N ASP A 198 18.67 -26.33 4.46
CA ASP A 198 19.91 -26.98 4.04
C ASP A 198 20.44 -26.39 2.72
N ILE A 199 19.58 -26.17 1.71
CA ILE A 199 19.98 -25.47 0.48
C ILE A 199 20.48 -24.06 0.81
N VAL A 200 19.78 -23.34 1.69
CA VAL A 200 20.18 -21.98 2.09
C VAL A 200 21.53 -21.98 2.83
N ARG A 201 21.80 -22.99 3.67
CA ARG A 201 23.10 -23.14 4.34
C ARG A 201 24.23 -23.41 3.34
N ARG A 202 24.05 -24.37 2.42
CA ARG A 202 25.04 -24.67 1.37
C ARG A 202 25.39 -23.43 0.54
N VAL A 203 24.37 -22.68 0.11
CA VAL A 203 24.54 -21.44 -0.64
C VAL A 203 25.23 -20.34 0.18
N LYS A 204 24.87 -20.23 1.48
CA LYS A 204 25.53 -19.28 2.39
C LYS A 204 27.02 -19.61 2.56
N ASP A 205 27.36 -20.89 2.66
CA ASP A 205 28.72 -21.34 2.92
C ASP A 205 29.68 -21.10 1.74
N ALA A 206 29.15 -20.87 0.54
CA ALA A 206 29.93 -20.46 -0.62
C ALA A 206 30.46 -19.01 -0.57
N ILE A 207 30.03 -18.20 0.42
CA ILE A 207 30.54 -16.83 0.61
C ILE A 207 31.70 -16.82 1.62
N GLU A 208 32.85 -16.27 1.22
CA GLU A 208 34.05 -16.13 2.06
C GLU A 208 33.81 -15.32 3.35
N LYS A 209 33.01 -14.25 3.29
CA LYS A 209 32.71 -13.37 4.44
C LYS A 209 31.31 -13.64 5.01
N LYS A 210 31.26 -14.39 6.11
CA LYS A 210 30.02 -14.67 6.84
C LYS A 210 29.69 -13.50 7.78
N SER A 211 28.51 -12.90 7.62
CA SER A 211 27.91 -11.96 8.57
C SER A 211 26.62 -12.54 9.15
N ASP A 212 26.12 -11.98 10.25
CA ASP A 212 24.83 -12.39 10.85
C ASP A 212 23.65 -12.32 9.84
N GLY A 213 23.75 -11.46 8.82
CA GLY A 213 22.75 -11.31 7.76
C GLY A 213 22.90 -12.27 6.57
N SER A 214 24.03 -12.97 6.43
CA SER A 214 24.37 -13.81 5.25
C SER A 214 23.31 -14.87 4.92
N TYR A 215 22.68 -15.46 5.94
CA TYR A 215 21.60 -16.44 5.74
C TYR A 215 20.37 -15.83 5.04
N GLN A 216 20.03 -14.58 5.37
CA GLN A 216 18.88 -13.90 4.75
C GLN A 216 19.15 -13.56 3.29
N TYR A 217 20.39 -13.17 2.96
CA TYR A 217 20.81 -12.94 1.58
C TYR A 217 20.76 -14.22 0.75
N ALA A 218 21.31 -15.32 1.26
CA ALA A 218 21.23 -16.63 0.61
C ALA A 218 19.77 -17.08 0.41
N LEU A 219 18.93 -16.92 1.42
CA LEU A 219 17.50 -17.21 1.32
C LEU A 219 16.81 -16.36 0.24
N SER A 220 17.20 -15.09 0.11
CA SER A 220 16.68 -14.19 -0.93
C SER A 220 17.10 -14.64 -2.34
N ALA A 221 18.34 -15.07 -2.53
CA ALA A 221 18.83 -15.62 -3.80
C ALA A 221 18.04 -16.88 -4.20
N CYS A 222 17.83 -17.82 -3.27
CA CYS A 222 17.00 -19.00 -3.52
C CYS A 222 15.55 -18.62 -3.90
N ARG A 223 14.98 -17.59 -3.27
CA ARG A 223 13.63 -17.08 -3.62
C ARG A 223 13.60 -16.50 -5.02
N GLN A 224 14.64 -15.78 -5.42
CA GLN A 224 14.75 -15.18 -6.74
C GLN A 224 14.81 -16.26 -7.83
N VAL A 225 15.73 -17.20 -7.73
CA VAL A 225 15.87 -18.30 -8.70
C VAL A 225 14.57 -19.10 -8.80
N ARG A 226 13.99 -19.48 -7.67
CA ARG A 226 12.69 -20.19 -7.63
C ARG A 226 11.56 -19.41 -8.30
N ARG A 227 11.52 -18.08 -8.13
CA ARG A 227 10.50 -17.24 -8.76
C ARG A 227 10.66 -17.26 -10.28
N VAL A 228 11.87 -17.05 -10.79
CA VAL A 228 12.13 -17.02 -12.24
C VAL A 228 11.89 -18.40 -12.87
N LEU A 229 12.27 -19.49 -12.20
CA LEU A 229 11.94 -20.85 -12.65
C LEU A 229 10.43 -21.09 -12.73
N ARG A 230 9.66 -20.59 -11.76
CA ARG A 230 8.19 -20.68 -11.81
C ARG A 230 7.61 -19.91 -12.98
N ASP A 231 8.16 -18.74 -13.29
CA ASP A 231 7.71 -17.93 -14.42
C ASP A 231 8.05 -18.62 -15.75
N ASN A 232 9.21 -19.26 -15.89
CA ASN A 232 9.55 -20.11 -17.05
C ASN A 232 8.57 -21.28 -17.23
N VAL A 233 8.22 -21.98 -16.14
CA VAL A 233 7.22 -23.05 -16.21
C VAL A 233 5.84 -22.51 -16.63
N ARG A 234 5.50 -21.29 -16.22
CA ARG A 234 4.24 -20.65 -16.59
C ARG A 234 4.20 -20.25 -18.07
N GLU A 235 5.34 -19.84 -18.62
CA GLU A 235 5.46 -19.47 -20.04
C GLU A 235 5.48 -20.72 -20.93
N ALA A 236 6.16 -21.77 -20.52
CA ALA A 236 6.19 -23.05 -21.24
C ALA A 236 4.85 -23.82 -21.18
N TYR A 237 3.93 -23.40 -20.30
CA TYR A 237 2.61 -24.00 -20.13
C TYR A 237 1.52 -22.91 -20.15
N PRO A 238 1.29 -22.26 -21.31
CA PRO A 238 0.28 -21.21 -21.44
C PRO A 238 -1.11 -21.81 -21.25
N LEU A 239 -1.99 -21.06 -20.59
CA LEU A 239 -3.36 -21.50 -20.35
C LEU A 239 -4.14 -21.49 -21.65
N LYS A 240 -4.77 -22.62 -22.01
CA LYS A 240 -5.84 -22.60 -23.00
C LYS A 240 -7.09 -21.95 -22.39
N GLU A 241 -7.94 -21.39 -23.24
CA GLU A 241 -9.17 -20.72 -22.80
C GLU A 241 -10.05 -21.70 -22.01
N GLY A 242 -10.43 -21.33 -20.79
CA GLY A 242 -11.20 -22.19 -19.88
C GLY A 242 -10.38 -23.12 -18.96
N GLU A 243 -9.06 -23.27 -19.15
CA GLU A 243 -8.25 -24.15 -18.31
C GLU A 243 -7.86 -23.51 -16.95
N ARG A 244 -7.96 -24.32 -15.89
CA ARG A 244 -7.52 -23.94 -14.55
C ARG A 244 -6.00 -23.97 -14.47
N ARG A 245 -5.41 -22.88 -13.98
CA ARG A 245 -3.97 -22.78 -13.74
C ARG A 245 -3.51 -23.76 -12.66
N LYS A 246 -2.87 -24.86 -13.09
CA LYS A 246 -2.12 -25.75 -12.19
C LYS A 246 -0.90 -25.00 -11.63
N SER A 247 -0.62 -25.17 -10.35
CA SER A 247 0.60 -24.64 -9.74
C SER A 247 1.81 -25.49 -10.14
N THR A 248 3.01 -24.90 -10.19
CA THR A 248 4.25 -25.66 -10.47
C THR A 248 4.45 -26.83 -9.50
N ARG A 249 3.91 -26.73 -8.27
CA ARG A 249 3.95 -27.82 -7.29
C ARG A 249 3.02 -28.98 -7.70
N GLU A 250 1.85 -28.68 -8.24
CA GLU A 250 0.90 -29.70 -8.72
C GLU A 250 1.46 -30.40 -9.95
N LEU A 251 2.08 -29.65 -10.87
CA LEU A 251 2.71 -30.18 -12.08
C LEU A 251 3.94 -31.07 -11.79
N LEU A 252 4.62 -30.84 -10.67
CA LEU A 252 5.78 -31.62 -10.23
C LEU A 252 5.41 -32.73 -9.22
N ASN A 253 4.11 -32.94 -8.97
CA ASN A 253 3.69 -34.00 -8.06
C ASN A 253 3.91 -35.38 -8.70
N GLU A 254 4.12 -36.42 -7.90
CA GLU A 254 4.52 -37.73 -8.40
C GLU A 254 3.50 -38.36 -9.36
N ASN A 255 2.22 -38.05 -9.14
CA ASN A 255 1.11 -38.54 -9.95
C ASN A 255 0.77 -37.65 -11.17
N SER A 256 1.59 -36.64 -11.49
CA SER A 256 1.33 -35.75 -12.63
C SER A 256 1.97 -36.30 -13.90
N LEU A 257 1.17 -36.48 -14.96
CA LEU A 257 1.67 -36.89 -16.28
C LEU A 257 2.66 -35.87 -16.88
N GLU A 258 2.55 -34.61 -16.47
CA GLU A 258 3.40 -33.50 -16.92
C GLU A 258 4.73 -33.40 -16.15
N ARG A 259 4.94 -34.21 -15.10
CA ARG A 259 6.12 -34.12 -14.22
C ARG A 259 7.42 -34.18 -14.98
N ALA A 260 7.59 -35.20 -15.84
CA ALA A 260 8.81 -35.42 -16.61
C ALA A 260 9.13 -34.21 -17.52
N ARG A 261 8.10 -33.68 -18.20
CA ARG A 261 8.24 -32.51 -19.08
C ARG A 261 8.64 -31.25 -18.31
N ILE A 262 7.99 -30.98 -17.18
CA ILE A 262 8.32 -29.80 -16.36
C ILE A 262 9.70 -29.94 -15.71
N GLN A 263 10.06 -31.14 -15.27
CA GLN A 263 11.38 -31.42 -14.73
C GLN A 263 12.47 -31.19 -15.79
N PHE A 264 12.25 -31.67 -17.02
CA PHE A 264 13.16 -31.41 -18.15
C PHE A 264 13.32 -29.91 -18.44
N ILE A 265 12.22 -29.15 -18.49
CA ILE A 265 12.26 -27.68 -18.67
C ILE A 265 13.08 -27.01 -17.56
N LEU A 266 12.88 -27.42 -16.31
CA LEU A 266 13.59 -26.85 -15.17
C LEU A 266 15.09 -27.18 -15.19
N ILE A 267 15.44 -28.43 -15.47
CA ILE A 267 16.84 -28.89 -15.56
C ILE A 267 17.56 -28.15 -16.68
N ASN A 268 16.99 -28.15 -17.89
CA ASN A 268 17.60 -27.46 -19.03
C ASN A 268 17.76 -25.98 -18.75
N ARG A 269 16.74 -25.33 -18.16
CA ARG A 269 16.84 -23.91 -17.84
C ARG A 269 17.94 -23.61 -16.81
N VAL A 270 18.12 -24.47 -15.80
CA VAL A 270 19.21 -24.31 -14.83
C VAL A 270 20.57 -24.54 -15.48
N ARG A 271 20.69 -25.51 -16.40
CA ARG A 271 21.93 -25.76 -17.17
C ARG A 271 22.25 -24.58 -18.10
N GLU A 272 21.29 -24.11 -18.87
CA GLU A 272 21.40 -22.90 -19.70
C GLU A 272 21.86 -21.70 -18.85
N TRP A 273 21.26 -21.44 -17.68
CA TRP A 273 21.71 -20.33 -16.83
C TRP A 273 23.09 -20.53 -16.20
N LYS A 274 23.58 -21.77 -16.11
CA LYS A 274 24.94 -22.04 -15.66
C LYS A 274 25.95 -21.72 -16.76
N GLU A 275 25.59 -22.01 -18.02
CA GLU A 275 26.43 -21.79 -19.20
C GLU A 275 26.37 -20.33 -19.68
N ASP A 276 25.17 -19.83 -19.94
CA ASP A 276 24.91 -18.50 -20.52
C ASP A 276 24.78 -17.40 -19.46
N GLY A 277 24.65 -17.79 -18.20
CA GLY A 277 24.44 -16.89 -17.06
C GLY A 277 22.97 -16.65 -16.72
N PHE A 278 22.72 -16.33 -15.44
CA PHE A 278 21.39 -16.02 -14.96
C PHE A 278 20.93 -14.63 -15.44
N PRO A 279 19.67 -14.45 -15.88
CA PRO A 279 19.17 -13.17 -16.37
C PRO A 279 18.98 -12.18 -15.21
N PHE A 280 19.98 -11.32 -14.98
CA PHE A 280 19.89 -10.22 -14.02
C PHE A 280 19.30 -8.98 -14.68
N VAL A 281 18.36 -8.33 -13.99
CA VAL A 281 17.91 -6.98 -14.34
C VAL A 281 18.90 -5.97 -13.76
N THR A 282 19.25 -4.96 -14.56
CA THR A 282 20.05 -3.81 -14.12
C THR A 282 19.45 -3.24 -12.83
N PRO A 283 20.24 -3.13 -11.76
CA PRO A 283 19.72 -2.63 -10.49
C PRO A 283 19.33 -1.16 -10.64
N THR A 284 18.15 -0.81 -10.11
CA THR A 284 17.65 0.56 -10.09
C THR A 284 17.31 0.97 -8.66
N PHE A 285 17.54 2.23 -8.34
CA PHE A 285 17.14 2.83 -7.08
C PHE A 285 15.66 3.26 -7.17
N THR A 286 14.77 2.35 -6.78
CA THR A 286 13.30 2.47 -6.90
C THR A 286 12.60 3.05 -5.68
N LYS A 287 13.34 3.43 -4.62
CA LYS A 287 12.74 3.98 -3.41
C LYS A 287 12.04 5.31 -3.73
N ASP A 288 10.70 5.28 -3.90
CA ASP A 288 9.82 6.43 -4.20
C ASP A 288 9.59 7.35 -3.02
N THR A 289 9.84 6.85 -1.82
CA THR A 289 9.84 7.61 -0.58
C THR A 289 11.23 8.16 -0.34
N VAL A 290 11.32 9.26 0.42
CA VAL A 290 12.48 9.52 1.28
C VAL A 290 12.53 8.37 2.29
N ASP A 291 12.87 7.20 1.77
CA ASP A 291 12.99 5.96 2.48
C ASP A 291 14.37 6.09 3.11
N PHE A 292 14.36 6.78 4.24
CA PHE A 292 15.19 6.41 5.35
C PHE A 292 14.83 4.99 5.87
N SER A 293 14.49 4.07 4.97
CA SER A 293 14.24 2.68 5.26
C SER A 293 15.60 2.00 5.40
N ALA A 294 15.99 1.96 6.67
CA ALA A 294 16.34 0.72 7.35
C ALA A 294 17.18 -0.23 6.50
N SER A 295 18.46 0.09 6.37
CA SER A 295 19.45 -0.95 6.45
C SER A 295 20.09 -0.83 7.82
N THR A 296 19.81 -1.82 8.66
CA THR A 296 20.28 -1.99 10.04
C THR A 296 19.63 -1.09 11.09
N GLU A 297 19.60 -1.63 12.29
CA GLU A 297 18.76 -1.28 13.42
C GLU A 297 18.99 0.13 13.96
N ASN A 298 18.04 0.57 14.80
CA ASN A 298 17.83 1.85 15.52
C ASN A 298 19.05 2.68 15.94
N THR A 299 19.83 3.09 14.96
CA THR A 299 20.97 4.01 15.10
C THR A 299 20.61 5.39 14.56
N THR A 300 21.37 6.40 14.94
CA THR A 300 21.28 7.77 14.38
C THR A 300 21.59 7.85 12.86
N GLY A 301 21.82 6.72 12.19
CA GLY A 301 21.84 6.61 10.72
C GLY A 301 20.45 6.60 10.08
N GLN A 302 19.38 6.36 10.85
CA GLN A 302 18.01 6.09 10.36
C GLN A 302 17.25 7.28 9.78
N GLY A 303 17.86 8.46 9.70
CA GLY A 303 17.32 9.64 9.05
C GLY A 303 15.95 10.18 9.50
N TYR A 304 15.29 9.54 10.46
CA TYR A 304 14.25 10.14 11.29
C TYR A 304 14.31 9.60 12.73
N TRP A 305 13.87 10.42 13.68
CA TRP A 305 13.90 10.15 15.10
C TRP A 305 12.61 10.63 15.75
N PHE A 306 12.07 9.84 16.67
CA PHE A 306 10.88 10.23 17.44
C PHE A 306 11.26 10.62 18.87
N GLN A 307 10.57 11.61 19.42
CA GLN A 307 10.69 12.00 20.81
C GLN A 307 9.32 12.38 21.35
N GLN A 308 9.00 11.98 22.58
CA GLN A 308 7.84 12.52 23.28
C GLN A 308 8.12 13.96 23.71
N ASP A 309 7.12 14.83 23.57
CA ASP A 309 7.20 16.18 24.08
C ASP A 309 7.01 16.15 25.60
N THR A 310 7.98 16.67 26.35
CA THR A 310 7.94 16.74 27.82
C THR A 310 6.98 17.81 28.32
N GLU A 311 6.75 18.86 27.53
CA GLU A 311 5.84 19.97 27.88
C GLU A 311 4.39 19.66 27.52
N ARG A 312 4.19 18.79 26.53
CA ARG A 312 2.86 18.51 25.96
C ARG A 312 2.52 17.04 25.96
N GLU A 313 1.61 16.71 26.87
CA GLU A 313 1.05 15.37 27.01
C GLU A 313 0.52 14.82 25.66
N ASN A 314 0.93 13.59 25.35
CA ASN A 314 0.57 12.87 24.13
C ASN A 314 1.05 13.51 22.81
N GLU A 315 1.94 14.50 22.83
CA GLU A 315 2.58 14.98 21.61
C GLU A 315 3.90 14.25 21.34
N ILE A 316 4.11 13.91 20.08
CA ILE A 316 5.33 13.30 19.57
C ILE A 316 5.95 14.27 18.59
N ILE A 317 7.21 14.61 18.83
CA ILE A 317 8.07 15.37 17.95
C ILE A 317 8.79 14.38 17.04
N LEU A 318 8.69 14.61 15.74
CA LEU A 318 9.37 13.83 14.71
C LEU A 318 10.46 14.69 14.12
N PHE A 319 11.68 14.17 14.16
CA PHE A 319 12.86 14.80 13.62
C PHE A 319 13.23 14.07 12.33
N ILE A 320 13.23 14.75 11.19
CA ILE A 320 13.66 14.19 9.91
C ILE A 320 15.04 14.76 9.59
N LYS A 321 16.03 13.89 9.38
CA LYS A 321 17.37 14.29 8.98
C LYS A 321 17.32 14.95 7.59
N THR A 322 17.93 16.11 7.46
CA THR A 322 18.09 16.76 6.15
C THR A 322 19.35 16.27 5.45
N PRO A 323 19.39 16.29 4.11
CA PRO A 323 20.64 16.10 3.36
C PRO A 323 21.71 17.10 3.82
N PRO A 324 23.01 16.75 3.71
CA PRO A 324 24.09 17.68 4.03
C PRO A 324 23.94 19.01 3.28
N GLY A 325 24.27 20.14 3.89
CA GLY A 325 24.12 21.47 3.28
C GLY A 325 22.78 22.16 3.58
N ILE A 326 21.76 21.39 3.94
CA ILE A 326 20.48 21.90 4.41
C ILE A 326 20.50 21.94 5.94
N VAL A 327 20.54 23.14 6.53
CA VAL A 327 20.67 23.36 7.97
C VAL A 327 19.43 24.09 8.48
N SER A 328 18.72 23.50 9.44
CA SER A 328 17.60 24.16 10.13
C SER A 328 18.12 25.22 11.10
N HIS A 329 17.33 26.29 11.28
CA HIS A 329 17.60 27.44 12.16
C HIS A 329 17.70 27.12 13.64
N GLU A 330 17.30 25.93 14.06
CA GLU A 330 17.13 25.60 15.47
C GLU A 330 18.48 25.10 16.01
N GLN A 331 19.27 26.03 16.53
CA GLN A 331 20.60 25.77 17.10
C GLN A 331 20.51 24.92 18.38
N ASP A 332 19.40 25.03 19.12
CA ASP A 332 19.07 24.21 20.30
C ASP A 332 18.05 23.12 19.95
N THR A 333 18.52 22.04 19.33
CA THR A 333 17.68 20.87 19.12
C THR A 333 18.19 19.68 19.92
N ILE A 334 17.30 19.08 20.72
CA ILE A 334 17.46 17.75 21.34
C ILE A 334 17.61 16.64 20.25
N SER A 335 17.43 17.02 18.99
CA SER A 335 17.58 16.16 17.81
C SER A 335 18.92 15.41 17.82
N PRO A 336 18.92 14.11 17.51
CA PRO A 336 20.16 13.39 17.23
C PRO A 336 20.93 13.92 16.02
N TYR A 337 20.30 14.68 15.12
CA TYR A 337 20.92 15.21 13.91
C TYR A 337 21.37 16.66 14.04
N LYS A 338 21.33 17.23 15.25
CA LYS A 338 21.68 18.63 15.52
C LYS A 338 20.94 19.55 14.54
N SER A 339 21.64 20.51 13.94
CA SER A 339 21.11 21.47 13.00
C SER A 339 20.65 20.88 11.64
N GLN A 340 20.88 19.59 11.34
CA GLN A 340 20.40 18.94 10.11
C GLN A 340 19.04 18.27 10.30
N THR A 341 18.03 19.02 10.77
CA THR A 341 16.75 18.42 11.16
C THR A 341 15.53 19.23 10.78
N VAL A 342 14.49 18.55 10.27
CA VAL A 342 13.13 19.08 10.16
C VAL A 342 12.29 18.55 11.32
N ARG A 343 11.66 19.45 12.08
CA ARG A 343 10.72 19.05 13.12
C ARG A 343 9.29 19.02 12.58
N LEU A 344 8.60 17.93 12.88
CA LEU A 344 7.16 17.78 12.67
C LEU A 344 6.51 17.35 13.98
N ARG A 345 5.21 17.60 14.11
CA ARG A 345 4.43 17.19 15.28
C ARG A 345 3.34 16.21 14.91
N PHE A 346 3.15 15.24 15.79
CA PHE A 346 2.03 14.31 15.79
C PHE A 346 1.38 14.28 17.16
N LEU A 347 0.09 14.59 17.23
CA LEU A 347 -0.70 14.40 18.44
C LEU A 347 -1.15 12.94 18.49
N ASN A 348 -0.61 12.18 19.44
CA ASN A 348 -1.00 10.81 19.70
C ASN A 348 -2.35 10.74 20.42
N TRP A 349 -3.43 10.91 19.68
CA TRP A 349 -4.79 10.84 20.22
C TRP A 349 -5.32 9.41 20.39
N PHE A 350 -4.51 8.38 20.10
CA PHE A 350 -4.96 6.98 20.13
C PHE A 350 -5.51 6.53 21.48
N PRO A 351 -4.88 6.82 22.63
CA PRO A 351 -5.42 6.42 23.94
C PRO A 351 -6.84 6.98 24.16
N ARG A 352 -7.03 8.27 23.88
CA ARG A 352 -8.34 8.94 24.02
C ARG A 352 -9.42 8.35 23.10
N LYS A 353 -9.06 7.97 21.87
CA LYS A 353 -10.03 7.34 20.96
C LYS A 353 -10.33 5.90 21.34
N ALA A 354 -9.36 5.17 21.88
CA ALA A 354 -9.57 3.83 22.41
C ALA A 354 -10.55 3.89 23.59
N GLU A 355 -10.30 4.75 24.56
CA GLU A 355 -11.17 4.96 25.72
C GLU A 355 -12.59 5.38 25.31
N ARG A 356 -12.72 6.37 24.41
CA ARG A 356 -14.03 6.79 23.89
C ARG A 356 -14.76 5.64 23.19
N ALA A 357 -14.04 4.81 22.43
CA ALA A 357 -14.64 3.67 21.75
C ALA A 357 -15.09 2.59 22.74
N ARG A 358 -14.31 2.31 23.80
CA ARG A 358 -14.71 1.41 24.89
C ARG A 358 -15.95 1.91 25.61
N ARG A 359 -16.00 3.20 25.96
CA ARG A 359 -17.18 3.79 26.62
C ARG A 359 -18.44 3.65 25.78
N LYS A 360 -18.34 3.98 24.48
CA LYS A 360 -19.45 3.79 23.53
C LYS A 360 -19.82 2.32 23.35
N ALA A 361 -18.85 1.41 23.42
CA ALA A 361 -19.14 -0.02 23.36
C ALA A 361 -19.95 -0.47 24.58
N GLN A 362 -19.61 0.03 25.77
CA GLN A 362 -20.37 -0.23 26.99
C GLN A 362 -21.79 0.36 26.92
N GLU A 363 -21.92 1.60 26.46
CA GLU A 363 -23.22 2.24 26.21
C GLU A 363 -24.07 1.39 25.24
N ALA A 364 -23.48 0.91 24.14
CA ALA A 364 -24.16 0.05 23.18
C ALA A 364 -24.56 -1.30 23.76
N ARG A 365 -23.74 -1.91 24.64
CA ARG A 365 -24.13 -3.14 25.36
C ARG A 365 -25.31 -2.91 26.28
N ASN A 366 -25.29 -1.81 27.04
CA ASN A 366 -26.38 -1.46 27.95
C ASN A 366 -27.70 -1.21 27.20
N GLN A 367 -27.63 -0.77 25.94
CA GLN A 367 -28.77 -0.57 25.04
C GLN A 367 -29.17 -1.84 24.25
N GLY A 368 -28.54 -2.99 24.49
CA GLY A 368 -28.82 -4.24 23.75
C GLY A 368 -28.26 -4.28 22.32
N HIS A 369 -27.49 -3.26 21.89
CA HIS A 369 -26.83 -3.21 20.59
C HIS A 369 -25.50 -3.97 20.59
N PHE A 370 -25.54 -5.29 20.83
CA PHE A 370 -24.35 -6.15 20.97
C PHE A 370 -23.42 -6.09 19.76
N GLN A 371 -23.98 -6.09 18.55
CA GLN A 371 -23.20 -5.99 17.31
C GLN A 371 -22.42 -4.67 17.24
N GLY A 372 -23.08 -3.54 17.52
CA GLY A 372 -22.43 -2.22 17.55
C GLY A 372 -21.33 -2.14 18.60
N ALA A 373 -21.54 -2.75 19.77
CA ALA A 373 -20.55 -2.80 20.83
C ALA A 373 -19.27 -3.54 20.39
N ILE A 374 -19.40 -4.70 19.76
CA ILE A 374 -18.29 -5.49 19.22
C ILE A 374 -17.43 -4.66 18.26
N GLN A 375 -18.07 -3.93 17.34
CA GLN A 375 -17.35 -3.09 16.37
C GLN A 375 -16.53 -1.99 17.06
N LEU A 376 -17.10 -1.41 18.12
CA LEU A 376 -16.47 -0.34 18.89
C LEU A 376 -15.31 -0.87 19.75
N GLU A 377 -15.41 -2.07 20.31
CA GLU A 377 -14.30 -2.72 21.03
C GLU A 377 -13.15 -3.07 20.10
N TYR A 378 -13.46 -3.65 18.93
CA TYR A 378 -12.47 -3.92 17.90
C TYR A 378 -11.74 -2.62 17.50
N ARG A 379 -12.49 -1.53 17.34
CA ARG A 379 -11.93 -0.20 17.05
C ARG A 379 -11.03 0.30 18.18
N ALA A 380 -11.40 0.07 19.44
CA ALA A 380 -10.58 0.44 20.59
C ALA A 380 -9.24 -0.32 20.63
N ALA A 381 -9.31 -1.66 20.55
CA ALA A 381 -8.14 -2.54 20.53
C ALA A 381 -7.17 -2.18 19.40
N ARG A 382 -7.69 -1.80 18.23
CA ARG A 382 -6.88 -1.31 17.11
C ARG A 382 -6.08 -0.06 17.50
N PHE A 383 -6.71 0.93 18.12
CA PHE A 383 -6.02 2.17 18.52
C PHE A 383 -4.99 1.91 19.62
N GLU A 384 -5.26 0.99 20.54
CA GLU A 384 -4.30 0.56 21.57
C GLU A 384 -3.07 -0.10 20.98
N ASP A 385 -3.23 -1.02 20.02
CA ASP A 385 -2.08 -1.64 19.37
C ASP A 385 -1.26 -0.59 18.59
N MET A 386 -1.93 0.32 17.86
CA MET A 386 -1.24 1.42 17.18
C MET A 386 -0.43 2.30 18.14
N ASN A 387 -0.99 2.63 19.30
CA ASN A 387 -0.29 3.35 20.35
C ASN A 387 0.92 2.56 20.83
N GLN A 388 0.74 1.28 21.12
CA GLN A 388 1.81 0.41 21.60
C GLN A 388 2.96 0.29 20.58
N GLN A 389 2.66 0.06 19.30
CA GLN A 389 3.68 -0.03 18.25
C GLN A 389 4.47 1.29 18.10
N LEU A 390 3.79 2.42 18.19
CA LEU A 390 4.40 3.74 18.13
C LEU A 390 5.33 3.97 19.33
N LEU A 391 4.85 3.74 20.55
CA LEU A 391 5.62 3.91 21.79
C LEU A 391 6.79 2.93 21.89
N ASN A 392 6.60 1.66 21.51
CA ASN A 392 7.68 0.69 21.46
C ASN A 392 8.79 1.14 20.52
N SER A 393 8.43 1.72 19.37
CA SER A 393 9.41 2.24 18.40
C SER A 393 10.17 3.44 18.94
N ILE A 394 9.48 4.37 19.62
CA ILE A 394 10.10 5.52 20.28
C ILE A 394 11.08 5.07 21.36
N ASN A 395 10.64 4.18 22.26
CA ASN A 395 11.45 3.67 23.36
C ASN A 395 12.66 2.91 22.83
N LEU A 396 12.48 2.07 21.82
CA LEU A 396 13.55 1.29 21.22
C LEU A 396 14.62 2.19 20.58
N GLN A 397 14.23 3.28 19.90
CA GLN A 397 15.18 4.27 19.40
C GLN A 397 15.93 4.95 20.54
N ARG A 398 15.22 5.42 21.56
CA ARG A 398 15.79 6.08 22.75
C ARG A 398 16.85 5.20 23.42
N PHE A 399 16.50 3.98 23.81
CA PHE A 399 17.39 3.07 24.52
C PHE A 399 18.57 2.59 23.65
N ALA A 400 18.38 2.43 22.33
CA ALA A 400 19.48 2.10 21.43
C ALA A 400 20.51 3.24 21.35
N ARG A 401 20.07 4.51 21.37
CA ARG A 401 20.97 5.67 21.42
C ARG A 401 21.66 5.81 22.76
N GLU A 402 20.96 5.55 23.87
CA GLU A 402 21.57 5.51 25.20
C GLU A 402 22.65 4.42 25.25
N LEU A 403 22.36 3.20 24.81
CA LEU A 403 23.36 2.12 24.74
C LEU A 403 24.58 2.50 23.89
N ALA A 404 24.37 3.17 22.76
CA ALA A 404 25.48 3.64 21.93
C ALA A 404 26.34 4.72 22.62
N ARG A 405 25.72 5.60 23.41
CA ARG A 405 26.42 6.60 24.22
C ARG A 405 27.22 5.96 25.35
N GLU A 406 26.60 5.05 26.11
CA GLU A 406 27.29 4.33 27.20
C GLU A 406 28.49 3.53 26.69
N ARG A 407 28.37 2.90 25.52
CA ARG A 407 29.49 2.18 24.88
C ARG A 407 30.63 3.07 24.43
N ALA A 408 30.33 4.34 24.12
CA ALA A 408 31.31 5.32 23.69
C ALA A 408 31.93 6.07 24.88
N HIS A 409 31.38 5.92 26.08
CA HIS A 409 31.91 6.53 27.29
C HIS A 409 33.22 5.84 27.71
N PRO A 410 34.26 6.58 28.14
CA PRO A 410 35.54 6.00 28.56
C PRO A 410 35.38 5.06 29.77
N GLU A 411 34.60 5.48 30.76
CA GLU A 411 34.19 4.68 31.92
C GLU A 411 32.88 3.96 31.59
N LYS A 412 32.97 2.66 31.30
CA LYS A 412 31.82 1.84 30.89
C LYS A 412 31.10 1.29 32.12
N ASP A 413 29.86 1.71 32.34
CA ASP A 413 28.96 1.05 33.27
C ASP A 413 28.40 -0.25 32.64
N GLU A 414 29.06 -1.37 32.90
CA GLU A 414 28.66 -2.69 32.39
C GLU A 414 27.26 -3.12 32.89
N MET A 415 26.86 -2.68 34.10
CA MET A 415 25.55 -2.99 34.66
C MET A 415 24.45 -2.28 33.85
N ARG A 416 24.63 -0.98 33.60
CA ARG A 416 23.71 -0.18 32.77
C ARG A 416 23.69 -0.67 31.32
N ILE A 417 24.84 -1.02 30.75
CA ILE A 417 24.92 -1.60 29.39
C ILE A 417 24.10 -2.89 29.31
N ASN A 418 24.21 -3.78 30.30
CA ASN A 418 23.47 -5.04 30.30
C ASN A 418 21.97 -4.84 30.55
N ASN A 419 21.59 -3.87 31.38
CA ASN A 419 20.20 -3.47 31.55
C ASN A 419 19.60 -2.95 30.23
N LEU A 420 20.28 -2.00 29.57
CA LEU A 420 19.87 -1.45 28.28
C LEU A 420 19.76 -2.52 27.19
N LYS A 421 20.71 -3.48 27.12
CA LYS A 421 20.62 -4.64 26.20
C LYS A 421 19.36 -5.46 26.47
N THR A 422 19.00 -5.68 27.73
CA THR A 422 17.83 -6.47 28.12
C THR A 422 16.55 -5.75 27.74
N ILE A 423 16.42 -4.46 28.07
CA ILE A 423 15.29 -3.62 27.65
C ILE A 423 15.13 -3.61 26.12
N ILE A 424 16.22 -3.44 25.37
CA ILE A 424 16.19 -3.47 23.90
C ILE A 424 15.75 -4.84 23.38
N ARG A 425 16.22 -5.93 24.00
CA ARG A 425 15.82 -7.30 23.63
C ARG A 425 14.33 -7.51 23.85
N ASP A 426 13.79 -7.04 24.97
CA ASP A 426 12.38 -7.18 25.31
C ASP A 426 11.48 -6.29 24.45
N LEU A 427 11.93 -5.08 24.11
CA LEU A 427 11.26 -4.22 23.13
C LEU A 427 11.27 -4.82 21.72
N LYS A 428 12.37 -5.48 21.31
CA LYS A 428 12.42 -6.21 20.04
C LYS A 428 11.48 -7.41 20.04
N LYS A 429 11.36 -8.13 21.16
CA LYS A 429 10.42 -9.26 21.32
C LYS A 429 8.96 -8.81 21.36
N SER A 430 8.65 -7.72 22.05
CA SER A 430 7.29 -7.18 22.19
C SER A 430 6.79 -6.49 20.92
N ARG A 431 7.70 -6.13 20.01
CA ARG A 431 7.36 -5.61 18.71
C ARG A 431 6.81 -6.72 17.82
N ARG A 432 5.52 -6.62 17.55
CA ARG A 432 4.80 -7.60 16.74
C ARG A 432 4.71 -7.17 15.26
N SER A 433 4.97 -5.89 14.92
CA SER A 433 4.86 -5.35 13.55
C SER A 433 6.14 -4.69 13.04
N THR A 434 6.14 -4.30 11.77
CA THR A 434 7.14 -3.38 11.19
C THR A 434 7.19 -2.05 11.96
N PRO A 435 8.24 -1.22 11.81
CA PRO A 435 8.31 0.04 12.53
C PRO A 435 7.43 1.07 11.82
N PRO A 436 6.93 2.11 12.53
CA PRO A 436 6.33 3.25 11.88
C PRO A 436 7.29 3.89 10.88
N THR A 437 6.79 4.27 9.70
CA THR A 437 7.61 4.91 8.64
C THR A 437 7.05 6.27 8.27
N ILE A 438 7.89 7.16 7.75
CA ILE A 438 7.47 8.49 7.31
C ILE A 438 7.59 8.56 5.78
N LYS A 439 6.50 8.96 5.14
CA LYS A 439 6.42 9.18 3.69
C LYS A 439 6.29 10.67 3.40
N LEU A 440 7.31 11.23 2.74
CA LEU A 440 7.30 12.59 2.19
C LEU A 440 6.88 12.53 0.72
N VAL A 441 5.83 13.26 0.36
CA VAL A 441 5.36 13.40 -1.04
C VAL A 441 4.99 14.85 -1.28
N GLY A 442 5.76 15.55 -2.10
CA GLY A 442 5.58 16.98 -2.35
C GLY A 442 5.60 17.76 -1.04
N LYS A 443 4.54 18.52 -0.75
CA LYS A 443 4.41 19.34 0.48
C LYS A 443 3.78 18.61 1.67
N ARG A 444 3.69 17.27 1.63
CA ARG A 444 2.99 16.47 2.62
C ARG A 444 3.91 15.44 3.25
N ALA A 445 3.95 15.44 4.58
CA ALA A 445 4.56 14.38 5.37
C ALA A 445 3.48 13.49 5.97
N THR A 446 3.62 12.17 5.80
CA THR A 446 2.65 11.19 6.25
C THR A 446 3.34 10.14 7.13
N LEU A 447 2.91 10.01 8.38
CA LEU A 447 3.33 8.93 9.28
C LEU A 447 2.47 7.69 9.01
N LEU A 448 3.14 6.57 8.74
CA LEU A 448 2.55 5.26 8.50
C LEU A 448 2.79 4.41 9.74
N ILE A 449 1.73 4.07 10.46
CA ILE A 449 1.81 3.25 11.67
C ILE A 449 1.25 1.87 11.33
N PRO A 450 2.10 0.83 11.31
CA PRO A 450 1.62 -0.52 11.19
C PRO A 450 0.93 -0.96 12.49
N PHE A 451 -0.09 -1.79 12.36
CA PHE A 451 -0.79 -2.40 13.48
C PHE A 451 -1.16 -3.83 13.14
N ILE A 452 -1.44 -4.60 14.19
CA ILE A 452 -1.89 -5.97 14.07
C ILE A 452 -3.37 -6.02 14.33
N ALA A 453 -4.04 -6.78 13.46
CA ALA A 453 -5.40 -7.21 13.69
C ALA A 453 -5.52 -7.79 15.10
N PRO A 454 -6.51 -7.36 15.91
CA PRO A 454 -6.79 -7.96 17.20
C PRO A 454 -6.77 -9.50 17.14
N ASP A 455 -6.11 -10.11 18.13
CA ASP A 455 -5.80 -11.52 18.14
C ASP A 455 -7.08 -12.39 18.09
N GLU A 456 -6.97 -13.62 17.58
CA GLU A 456 -8.09 -14.58 17.53
C GLU A 456 -8.67 -14.81 18.93
N LYS A 457 -7.84 -14.67 19.98
CA LYS A 457 -8.26 -14.70 21.38
C LYS A 457 -9.14 -13.51 21.78
N LEU A 458 -8.83 -12.29 21.30
CA LEU A 458 -9.70 -11.12 21.53
C LEU A 458 -11.02 -11.27 20.78
N LEU A 459 -10.95 -11.74 19.53
CA LEU A 459 -12.14 -12.06 18.75
C LEU A 459 -12.97 -13.15 19.45
N LYS A 460 -12.36 -14.20 20.00
CA LYS A 460 -13.08 -15.24 20.77
C LYS A 460 -13.71 -14.71 22.06
N THR A 461 -13.05 -13.78 22.75
CA THR A 461 -13.58 -13.18 23.99
C THR A 461 -14.72 -12.18 23.72
N VAL A 462 -14.60 -11.38 22.66
CA VAL A 462 -15.59 -10.37 22.26
C VAL A 462 -16.76 -11.01 21.49
N LEU A 463 -16.47 -12.05 20.72
CA LEU A 463 -17.43 -12.80 19.90
C LEU A 463 -17.74 -14.18 20.51
N LYS A 464 -17.84 -14.29 21.84
CA LYS A 464 -18.11 -15.55 22.57
C LYS A 464 -19.30 -16.36 22.02
N ASN A 465 -20.24 -15.70 21.34
CA ASN A 465 -21.45 -16.31 20.78
C ASN A 465 -21.41 -16.55 19.26
N LEU A 466 -20.36 -16.12 18.55
CA LEU A 466 -20.21 -16.46 17.14
C LEU A 466 -19.68 -17.88 17.03
N SER A 467 -20.63 -18.81 16.91
CA SER A 467 -20.42 -20.18 16.45
C SER A 467 -19.31 -20.22 15.40
N MET A 468 -18.50 -21.28 15.42
CA MET A 468 -17.50 -21.61 14.39
C MET A 468 -17.91 -21.04 13.01
N ARG A 469 -17.10 -20.13 12.46
CA ARG A 469 -17.34 -19.53 11.14
C ARG A 469 -17.45 -20.64 10.10
N LYS A 470 -18.67 -21.01 9.72
CA LYS A 470 -18.98 -22.15 8.84
C LYS A 470 -19.79 -21.72 7.63
N LYS A 471 -20.53 -20.61 7.72
CA LYS A 471 -21.47 -20.19 6.67
C LYS A 471 -20.74 -19.62 5.45
N ILE A 472 -21.47 -19.56 4.34
CA ILE A 472 -21.02 -18.96 3.08
C ILE A 472 -21.95 -17.81 2.71
N ALA A 473 -21.42 -16.83 1.98
CA ALA A 473 -22.20 -15.70 1.48
C ALA A 473 -21.90 -15.44 0.01
N GLY A 474 -22.91 -15.03 -0.75
CA GLY A 474 -22.77 -14.60 -2.14
C GLY A 474 -23.03 -13.12 -2.24
N VAL A 475 -22.30 -12.46 -3.13
CA VAL A 475 -22.39 -11.01 -3.31
C VAL A 475 -22.55 -10.67 -4.77
N ASP A 476 -23.72 -10.12 -5.10
CA ASP A 476 -23.98 -9.49 -6.39
C ASP A 476 -23.65 -7.99 -6.34
N ARG A 477 -23.23 -7.44 -7.48
CA ARG A 477 -22.79 -6.04 -7.59
C ARG A 477 -23.64 -5.29 -8.59
N GLY A 478 -24.44 -4.34 -8.09
CA GLY A 478 -25.36 -3.55 -8.89
C GLY A 478 -24.99 -2.07 -8.99
N LEU A 479 -25.63 -1.36 -9.92
CA LEU A 479 -25.55 0.10 -9.99
C LEU A 479 -26.52 0.80 -9.03
N ARG A 480 -27.66 0.15 -8.69
CA ARG A 480 -28.66 0.64 -7.73
C ARG A 480 -28.23 0.35 -6.29
N HIS A 481 -28.05 -0.94 -5.99
CA HIS A 481 -27.41 -1.41 -4.75
C HIS A 481 -25.98 -1.80 -5.07
N SER A 482 -25.03 -1.22 -4.34
CA SER A 482 -23.62 -1.45 -4.65
C SER A 482 -23.22 -2.89 -4.38
N MET A 483 -23.68 -3.45 -3.26
CA MET A 483 -23.50 -4.85 -2.94
C MET A 483 -24.79 -5.41 -2.39
N VAL A 484 -25.28 -6.48 -2.99
CA VAL A 484 -26.35 -7.31 -2.40
C VAL A 484 -25.71 -8.57 -1.87
N VAL A 485 -25.77 -8.74 -0.56
CA VAL A 485 -25.14 -9.87 0.15
C VAL A 485 -26.24 -10.82 0.59
N SER A 486 -26.12 -12.10 0.24
CA SER A 486 -27.00 -13.16 0.72
C SER A 486 -26.20 -14.17 1.53
N VAL A 487 -26.66 -14.53 2.72
CA VAL A 487 -26.07 -15.56 3.59
C VAL A 487 -27.03 -16.72 3.70
N LYS A 488 -26.54 -17.95 3.50
CA LYS A 488 -27.34 -19.17 3.66
C LYS A 488 -27.33 -19.64 5.11
N ASN A 489 -28.51 -19.78 5.70
CA ASN A 489 -28.77 -20.28 7.04
C ASN A 489 -29.46 -21.65 6.95
N GLY A 490 -28.77 -22.71 7.35
CA GLY A 490 -29.32 -24.08 7.25
C GLY A 490 -29.59 -24.50 5.81
N GLU A 491 -30.59 -25.36 5.59
CA GLU A 491 -30.89 -25.91 4.26
C GLU A 491 -31.66 -24.92 3.36
N ASP A 492 -32.61 -24.14 3.88
CA ASP A 492 -33.52 -23.32 3.03
C ASP A 492 -33.75 -21.84 3.45
N THR A 493 -33.12 -21.33 4.51
CA THR A 493 -33.32 -19.91 4.90
C THR A 493 -32.16 -19.02 4.46
N TYR A 494 -32.46 -17.78 4.08
CA TYR A 494 -31.46 -16.78 3.68
C TYR A 494 -31.64 -15.49 4.49
N GLU A 495 -30.53 -14.80 4.73
CA GLU A 495 -30.51 -13.44 5.25
C GLU A 495 -29.81 -12.53 4.23
N GLU A 496 -30.47 -11.42 3.86
CA GLU A 496 -29.96 -10.47 2.89
C GLU A 496 -29.62 -9.10 3.47
N ALA A 497 -28.62 -8.46 2.86
CA ALA A 497 -28.36 -7.04 3.01
C ALA A 497 -28.16 -6.38 1.65
N MET A 498 -29.00 -5.40 1.34
CA MET A 498 -28.87 -4.54 0.17
C MET A 498 -28.10 -3.27 0.52
N ILE A 499 -26.79 -3.29 0.29
CA ILE A 499 -25.88 -2.21 0.69
C ILE A 499 -25.78 -1.18 -0.43
N GLY A 500 -26.53 -0.09 -0.27
CA GLY A 500 -26.54 1.05 -1.18
C GLY A 500 -25.87 2.31 -0.61
N ARG A 501 -25.40 3.20 -1.51
CA ARG A 501 -24.96 4.58 -1.21
C ARG A 501 -25.37 5.55 -2.33
N GLN A 502 -26.65 5.49 -2.70
CA GLN A 502 -27.22 6.16 -3.88
C GLN A 502 -26.81 7.64 -3.96
N GLU A 503 -26.94 8.40 -2.87
CA GLU A 503 -26.54 9.81 -2.80
C GLU A 503 -25.07 10.07 -3.22
N LEU A 504 -24.14 9.21 -2.78
CA LEU A 504 -22.72 9.33 -3.12
C LEU A 504 -22.46 8.95 -4.58
N PHE A 505 -23.19 7.97 -5.12
CA PHE A 505 -23.11 7.56 -6.52
C PHE A 505 -23.69 8.63 -7.46
N GLU A 506 -24.81 9.24 -7.11
CA GLU A 506 -25.40 10.36 -7.85
C GLU A 506 -24.45 11.55 -7.89
N LYS A 507 -23.91 11.93 -6.72
CA LYS A 507 -22.90 12.99 -6.62
C LYS A 507 -21.66 12.70 -7.46
N ARG A 508 -21.22 11.44 -7.47
CA ARG A 508 -20.09 10.98 -8.30
C ARG A 508 -20.42 11.09 -9.79
N GLU A 509 -21.59 10.64 -10.23
CA GLU A 509 -21.99 10.70 -11.63
C GLU A 509 -22.15 12.14 -12.11
N ASN A 510 -22.75 13.01 -11.29
CA ASN A 510 -22.84 14.44 -11.55
C ASN A 510 -21.47 15.08 -11.77
N LEU A 511 -20.47 14.73 -10.95
CA LEU A 511 -19.09 15.20 -11.16
C LEU A 511 -18.46 14.62 -12.43
N ARG A 512 -18.72 13.34 -12.75
CA ARG A 512 -18.23 12.72 -13.98
C ARG A 512 -18.80 13.40 -15.23
N GLN A 513 -20.09 13.70 -15.26
CA GLN A 513 -20.70 14.42 -16.39
C GLN A 513 -20.01 15.78 -16.60
N ARG A 514 -19.74 16.51 -15.52
CA ARG A 514 -18.96 17.76 -15.58
C ARG A 514 -17.55 17.55 -16.12
N THR A 515 -16.86 16.46 -15.74
CA THR A 515 -15.53 16.17 -16.29
C THR A 515 -15.54 15.92 -17.79
N ARG A 516 -16.56 15.25 -18.35
CA ARG A 516 -16.65 14.99 -19.81
C ARG A 516 -16.67 16.30 -20.61
N VAL A 517 -17.49 17.25 -20.16
CA VAL A 517 -17.60 18.57 -20.78
C VAL A 517 -16.28 19.34 -20.65
N LEU A 518 -15.71 19.40 -19.45
CA LEU A 518 -14.45 20.11 -19.21
C LEU A 518 -13.25 19.49 -19.95
N MET A 519 -13.18 18.15 -20.02
CA MET A 519 -12.13 17.44 -20.77
C MET A 519 -12.17 17.80 -22.26
N SER A 520 -13.37 17.80 -22.87
CA SER A 520 -13.55 18.19 -24.27
C SER A 520 -13.10 19.65 -24.49
N GLN A 521 -13.52 20.57 -23.62
CA GLN A 521 -13.12 21.98 -23.71
C GLN A 521 -11.61 22.18 -23.55
N VAL A 522 -10.99 21.50 -22.59
CA VAL A 522 -9.54 21.55 -22.36
C VAL A 522 -8.78 21.00 -23.56
N ALA A 523 -9.18 19.83 -24.07
CA ALA A 523 -8.54 19.20 -25.22
C ALA A 523 -8.63 20.09 -26.48
N LEU A 524 -9.81 20.64 -26.78
CA LEU A 524 -9.99 21.55 -27.91
C LEU A 524 -9.10 22.79 -27.80
N ARG A 525 -9.10 23.45 -26.63
CA ARG A 525 -8.28 24.66 -26.40
C ARG A 525 -6.79 24.36 -26.48
N ARG A 526 -6.36 23.22 -25.93
CA ARG A 526 -4.97 22.78 -25.95
C ARG A 526 -4.51 22.44 -27.37
N ASN A 527 -5.27 21.65 -28.11
CA ASN A 527 -4.96 21.31 -29.50
C ASN A 527 -4.96 22.54 -30.41
N ASN A 528 -5.84 23.52 -30.18
CA ASN A 528 -5.83 24.79 -30.91
C ASN A 528 -4.60 25.64 -30.58
N TRP A 529 -4.17 25.64 -29.32
CA TRP A 529 -2.97 26.34 -28.88
C TRP A 529 -1.71 25.70 -29.47
N GLU A 530 -1.54 24.39 -29.30
CA GLU A 530 -0.38 23.63 -29.78
C GLU A 530 -0.24 23.72 -31.31
N ARG A 531 -1.35 23.74 -32.06
CA ARG A 531 -1.33 23.99 -33.52
C ARG A 531 -0.82 25.38 -33.90
N LYS A 532 -1.13 26.41 -33.11
CA LYS A 532 -0.73 27.80 -33.40
C LYS A 532 0.65 28.17 -32.83
N HIS A 533 1.07 27.50 -31.76
CA HIS A 533 2.28 27.83 -30.98
C HIS A 533 2.99 26.54 -30.54
N ALA A 534 3.50 25.77 -31.51
CA ALA A 534 4.18 24.51 -31.26
C ALA A 534 5.40 24.72 -30.32
N GLY A 535 5.53 23.85 -29.31
CA GLY A 535 6.64 23.89 -28.34
C GLY A 535 6.55 24.96 -27.25
N GLN A 536 5.56 25.87 -27.30
CA GLN A 536 5.39 26.90 -26.27
C GLN A 536 4.46 26.44 -25.14
N HIS A 537 4.71 26.93 -23.92
CA HIS A 537 3.88 26.64 -22.76
C HIS A 537 2.45 27.20 -22.91
N PRO A 538 1.40 26.45 -22.51
CA PRO A 538 0.03 26.92 -22.59
C PRO A 538 -0.21 28.18 -21.74
N PRO A 539 -1.06 29.11 -22.19
CA PRO A 539 -1.42 30.30 -21.43
C PRO A 539 -2.16 29.95 -20.14
N ALA A 540 -2.09 30.85 -19.16
CA ALA A 540 -2.67 30.67 -17.82
C ALA A 540 -4.15 30.27 -17.82
N ILE A 541 -4.93 30.70 -18.83
CA ILE A 541 -6.35 30.35 -18.95
C ILE A 541 -6.58 28.86 -19.23
N ILE A 542 -5.71 28.21 -20.01
CA ILE A 542 -5.76 26.78 -20.29
C ILE A 542 -5.31 26.02 -19.04
N LEU A 543 -4.20 26.43 -18.43
CA LEU A 543 -3.68 25.85 -17.19
C LEU A 543 -4.71 25.91 -16.06
N LYS A 544 -5.47 27.00 -15.93
CA LYS A 544 -6.56 27.14 -14.94
C LYS A 544 -7.66 26.10 -15.17
N LYS A 545 -8.01 25.82 -16.43
CA LYS A 545 -9.02 24.80 -16.77
C LYS A 545 -8.51 23.37 -16.55
N GLU A 546 -7.23 23.11 -16.83
CA GLU A 546 -6.59 21.84 -16.48
C GLU A 546 -6.57 21.61 -14.96
N GLN A 547 -6.27 22.64 -14.17
CA GLN A 547 -6.32 22.58 -12.71
C GLN A 547 -7.73 22.35 -12.17
N GLU A 548 -8.75 22.97 -12.78
CA GLU A 548 -10.16 22.75 -12.47
C GLU A 548 -10.55 21.27 -12.72
N LEU A 549 -10.19 20.75 -13.89
CA LEU A 549 -10.40 19.35 -14.25
C LEU A 549 -9.74 18.40 -13.23
N GLU A 550 -8.48 18.64 -12.89
CA GLU A 550 -7.74 17.85 -11.89
C GLU A 550 -8.33 17.98 -10.48
N ALA A 551 -8.90 19.14 -10.12
CA ALA A 551 -9.61 19.31 -8.86
C ALA A 551 -10.89 18.47 -8.78
N ILE A 552 -11.64 18.39 -9.88
CA ILE A 552 -12.86 17.55 -9.96
C ILE A 552 -12.48 16.07 -9.91
N TRP A 553 -11.45 15.64 -10.65
CA TRP A 553 -10.95 14.26 -10.56
C TRP A 553 -10.48 13.89 -9.16
N ARG A 554 -9.80 14.80 -8.45
CA ARG A 554 -9.46 14.61 -7.02
C ARG A 554 -10.69 14.51 -6.13
N LYS A 555 -11.82 15.15 -6.47
CA LYS A 555 -13.08 15.01 -5.75
C LYS A 555 -13.73 13.65 -6.03
N ILE A 556 -13.78 13.22 -7.28
CA ILE A 556 -14.28 11.89 -7.69
C ILE A 556 -13.49 10.78 -6.98
N ARG A 557 -12.15 10.83 -7.01
CA ARG A 557 -11.29 9.83 -6.34
C ARG A 557 -11.48 9.78 -4.82
N ARG A 558 -11.90 10.90 -4.19
CA ARG A 558 -12.24 10.91 -2.75
C ARG A 558 -13.58 10.24 -2.50
N LEU A 559 -14.59 10.54 -3.33
CA LEU A 559 -15.89 9.86 -3.27
C LEU A 559 -15.76 8.36 -3.52
N ASP A 560 -14.97 7.94 -4.51
CA ASP A 560 -14.70 6.53 -4.79
C ASP A 560 -14.15 5.80 -3.54
N LYS A 561 -13.20 6.44 -2.83
CA LYS A 561 -12.64 5.90 -1.59
C LYS A 561 -13.67 5.85 -0.47
N GLU A 562 -14.47 6.89 -0.32
CA GLU A 562 -15.51 6.98 0.71
C GLU A 562 -16.58 5.90 0.51
N ILE A 563 -17.13 5.80 -0.71
CA ILE A 563 -18.08 4.75 -1.10
C ILE A 563 -17.47 3.38 -0.82
N SER A 564 -16.27 3.12 -1.34
CA SER A 564 -15.57 1.85 -1.13
C SER A 564 -15.39 1.52 0.35
N HIS A 565 -15.01 2.51 1.16
CA HIS A 565 -14.81 2.33 2.59
C HIS A 565 -16.10 2.00 3.30
N GLN A 566 -17.19 2.71 3.03
CA GLN A 566 -18.49 2.52 3.68
C GLN A 566 -19.10 1.17 3.28
N VAL A 567 -19.21 0.90 1.98
CA VAL A 567 -19.75 -0.37 1.45
C VAL A 567 -18.95 -1.55 2.01
N ALA A 568 -17.61 -1.50 1.93
CA ALA A 568 -16.79 -2.57 2.46
C ALA A 568 -16.92 -2.77 3.98
N THR A 569 -17.16 -1.70 4.74
CA THR A 569 -17.39 -1.78 6.20
C THR A 569 -18.63 -2.61 6.48
N GLU A 570 -19.73 -2.22 5.82
CA GLU A 570 -21.05 -2.80 6.03
C GLU A 570 -21.07 -4.25 5.58
N THR A 571 -20.53 -4.55 4.39
CA THR A 571 -20.42 -5.93 3.88
C THR A 571 -19.59 -6.82 4.80
N ALA A 572 -18.43 -6.35 5.26
CA ALA A 572 -17.57 -7.15 6.14
C ALA A 572 -18.26 -7.43 7.49
N TRP A 573 -18.86 -6.43 8.12
CA TRP A 573 -19.52 -6.59 9.40
C TRP A 573 -20.78 -7.43 9.31
N PHE A 574 -21.61 -7.24 8.29
CA PHE A 574 -22.74 -8.13 8.02
C PHE A 574 -22.28 -9.59 7.97
N CYS A 575 -21.26 -9.89 7.16
CA CYS A 575 -20.70 -11.23 7.08
C CYS A 575 -20.15 -11.76 8.42
N GLU A 576 -19.49 -10.90 9.22
CA GLU A 576 -19.00 -11.32 10.54
C GLU A 576 -20.13 -11.60 11.52
N HIS A 577 -21.20 -10.79 11.55
CA HIS A 577 -22.34 -11.01 12.45
C HIS A 577 -23.06 -12.32 12.14
N HIS A 578 -23.12 -12.72 10.87
CA HIS A 578 -23.76 -13.95 10.44
C HIS A 578 -22.81 -15.17 10.45
N GLY A 579 -21.57 -15.02 10.93
CA GLY A 579 -20.62 -16.15 11.05
C GLY A 579 -20.13 -16.71 9.71
N VAL A 580 -20.06 -15.85 8.69
CA VAL A 580 -19.63 -16.22 7.34
C VAL A 580 -18.13 -16.54 7.34
N LYS A 581 -17.74 -17.70 6.82
CA LYS A 581 -16.34 -18.07 6.60
C LYS A 581 -15.82 -17.57 5.27
N ALA A 582 -16.63 -17.73 4.22
CA ALA A 582 -16.26 -17.50 2.83
C ALA A 582 -17.30 -16.62 2.12
N ILE A 583 -16.84 -15.61 1.41
CA ILE A 583 -17.65 -14.73 0.57
C ILE A 583 -17.28 -14.98 -0.89
N TYR A 584 -18.29 -15.17 -1.72
CA TYR A 584 -18.16 -15.37 -3.16
C TYR A 584 -18.60 -14.09 -3.87
N PHE A 585 -17.71 -13.54 -4.68
CA PHE A 585 -18.02 -12.47 -5.62
C PHE A 585 -17.93 -13.02 -7.03
N GLU A 586 -18.71 -12.49 -7.95
CA GLU A 586 -18.52 -12.75 -9.37
C GLU A 586 -17.20 -12.10 -9.90
N ASP A 587 -16.56 -12.72 -10.90
CA ASP A 587 -15.37 -12.23 -11.57
C ASP A 587 -15.72 -11.48 -12.87
N LEU A 588 -15.91 -10.17 -12.79
CA LEU A 588 -16.18 -9.33 -13.97
C LEU A 588 -14.91 -8.87 -14.71
N ARG A 589 -13.72 -9.43 -14.44
CA ARG A 589 -12.48 -9.02 -15.13
C ARG A 589 -12.49 -9.34 -16.63
N SER A 590 -13.24 -10.35 -17.05
CA SER A 590 -13.43 -10.75 -18.46
C SER A 590 -14.64 -10.09 -19.13
N PHE A 591 -15.45 -9.31 -18.39
CA PHE A 591 -16.65 -8.71 -18.94
C PHE A 591 -16.33 -7.47 -19.79
N GLN A 592 -16.24 -7.65 -21.11
CA GLN A 592 -16.26 -6.54 -22.07
C GLN A 592 -17.72 -6.25 -22.45
N GLY A 593 -18.23 -5.08 -22.06
CA GLY A 593 -19.57 -4.67 -22.46
C GLY A 593 -19.68 -4.60 -23.99
N LYS A 594 -20.78 -5.14 -24.57
CA LYS A 594 -21.04 -5.07 -26.01
C LYS A 594 -21.00 -3.61 -26.50
N GLY A 595 -20.42 -3.38 -27.69
CA GLY A 595 -20.31 -2.07 -28.33
C GLY A 595 -21.66 -1.36 -28.37
N GLY A 596 -21.70 -0.08 -27.96
CA GLY A 596 -22.92 0.72 -27.84
C GLY A 596 -23.33 1.03 -26.39
N MET A 597 -22.92 0.21 -25.41
CA MET A 597 -23.28 0.39 -23.99
C MET A 597 -22.29 1.31 -23.23
N ARG A 598 -21.88 2.44 -23.84
CA ARG A 598 -20.81 3.34 -23.34
C ARG A 598 -21.07 3.95 -21.94
N ARG A 599 -22.31 3.97 -21.44
CA ARG A 599 -22.64 4.48 -20.08
C ARG A 599 -22.56 3.41 -18.99
N HIS A 600 -23.05 2.19 -19.24
CA HIS A 600 -23.15 1.15 -18.20
C HIS A 600 -21.81 0.42 -17.96
N SER A 601 -21.08 0.06 -19.01
CA SER A 601 -19.78 -0.62 -18.89
C SER A 601 -18.69 0.25 -18.24
N TRP A 602 -18.80 1.57 -18.36
CA TRP A 602 -17.88 2.53 -17.74
C TRP A 602 -18.28 2.98 -16.33
N ASN A 603 -19.56 2.84 -15.95
CA ASN A 603 -20.02 3.00 -14.56
C ASN A 603 -19.63 1.79 -13.71
N LEU A 604 -19.58 0.61 -14.34
CA LEU A 604 -18.92 -0.60 -13.85
C LEU A 604 -17.38 -0.54 -13.90
N SER A 605 -16.77 0.65 -14.02
CA SER A 605 -15.31 0.79 -14.11
C SER A 605 -14.63 -0.07 -13.06
N THR A 606 -13.84 -1.04 -13.52
CA THR A 606 -13.17 -2.09 -12.75
C THR A 606 -12.44 -1.56 -11.51
N ASN A 607 -12.06 -0.28 -11.51
CA ASN A 607 -11.37 0.40 -10.43
C ASN A 607 -12.21 0.57 -9.15
N LEU A 608 -13.46 1.09 -9.20
CA LEU A 608 -14.26 1.30 -7.98
C LEU A 608 -14.68 -0.05 -7.36
N TRP A 609 -15.12 -0.99 -8.21
CA TRP A 609 -15.51 -2.32 -7.79
C TRP A 609 -14.32 -3.13 -7.24
N GLY A 610 -13.17 -3.05 -7.90
CA GLY A 610 -11.92 -3.60 -7.39
C GLY A 610 -11.55 -3.00 -6.04
N MET A 611 -11.72 -1.69 -5.85
CA MET A 611 -11.50 -1.03 -4.56
C MET A 611 -12.46 -1.53 -3.48
N MET A 612 -13.75 -1.77 -3.80
CA MET A 612 -14.69 -2.32 -2.83
C MET A 612 -14.32 -3.74 -2.42
N ILE A 613 -14.05 -4.64 -3.37
CA ILE A 613 -13.64 -6.03 -3.07
C ILE A 613 -12.36 -6.03 -2.25
N GLU A 614 -11.38 -5.23 -2.63
CA GLU A 614 -10.12 -5.13 -1.88
C GLU A 614 -10.33 -4.48 -0.51
N GLY A 615 -11.27 -3.55 -0.38
CA GLY A 615 -11.71 -3.00 0.90
C GLY A 615 -12.33 -4.06 1.81
N VAL A 616 -13.20 -4.93 1.27
CA VAL A 616 -13.78 -6.07 2.00
C VAL A 616 -12.67 -7.05 2.38
N ARG A 617 -11.79 -7.42 1.44
CA ARG A 617 -10.63 -8.29 1.70
C ARG A 617 -9.82 -7.77 2.87
N TYR A 618 -9.41 -6.51 2.77
CA TYR A 618 -8.63 -5.82 3.78
C TYR A 618 -9.34 -5.85 5.12
N ARG A 619 -10.65 -5.59 5.20
CA ARG A 619 -11.35 -5.62 6.50
C ARG A 619 -11.49 -7.03 7.07
N ARG A 620 -11.73 -8.03 6.25
CA ARG A 620 -11.88 -9.41 6.72
C ARG A 620 -10.56 -10.03 7.14
N GLU A 621 -9.48 -9.69 6.47
CA GLU A 621 -8.14 -10.00 6.97
C GLU A 621 -7.88 -9.34 8.34
N ALA A 622 -8.63 -8.28 8.71
CA ALA A 622 -8.50 -7.60 10.00
C ALA A 622 -9.15 -8.37 11.12
N LEU A 623 -10.09 -9.19 10.72
CA LEU A 623 -10.90 -10.04 11.57
C LEU A 623 -10.35 -11.47 11.55
N GLY A 624 -9.12 -11.66 11.05
CA GLY A 624 -8.41 -12.93 11.04
C GLY A 624 -8.69 -13.85 9.84
N HIS A 625 -9.41 -13.40 8.81
CA HIS A 625 -9.65 -14.24 7.63
C HIS A 625 -8.42 -14.31 6.74
N ARG A 626 -7.92 -15.53 6.50
CA ARG A 626 -6.83 -15.76 5.54
C ARG A 626 -7.28 -15.35 4.13
N ASN A 627 -6.51 -14.46 3.47
CA ASN A 627 -6.84 -13.84 2.19
C ASN A 627 -8.24 -13.17 2.17
N GLY A 628 -8.74 -12.74 3.33
CA GLY A 628 -10.06 -12.12 3.49
C GLY A 628 -11.24 -13.08 3.39
N GLY A 629 -10.99 -14.39 3.19
CA GLY A 629 -12.06 -15.37 2.96
C GLY A 629 -12.87 -15.06 1.70
N ILE A 630 -12.25 -14.43 0.70
CA ILE A 630 -12.91 -14.00 -0.54
C ILE A 630 -12.55 -14.95 -1.69
N TRP A 631 -13.57 -15.36 -2.43
CA TRP A 631 -13.47 -16.17 -3.64
C TRP A 631 -14.13 -15.45 -4.81
N LEU A 632 -13.57 -15.64 -6.00
CA LEU A 632 -14.14 -15.13 -7.25
C LEU A 632 -14.73 -16.29 -8.05
N VAL A 633 -15.96 -16.14 -8.53
CA VAL A 633 -16.69 -17.15 -9.34
C VAL A 633 -16.99 -16.64 -10.74
N ASN A 634 -17.26 -17.55 -11.68
CA ASN A 634 -17.63 -17.16 -13.03
C ASN A 634 -19.02 -16.49 -13.02
N PRO A 635 -19.19 -15.27 -13.59
CA PRO A 635 -20.48 -14.58 -13.66
C PRO A 635 -21.50 -15.22 -14.62
N ALA A 636 -21.13 -16.27 -15.37
CA ALA A 636 -22.01 -16.85 -16.38
C ALA A 636 -23.36 -17.32 -15.79
N TRP A 637 -24.45 -16.80 -16.35
CA TRP A 637 -25.85 -17.17 -16.06
C TRP A 637 -26.36 -16.91 -14.63
N THR A 638 -25.56 -16.30 -13.75
CA THR A 638 -25.94 -16.07 -12.34
C THR A 638 -27.16 -15.16 -12.18
N SER A 639 -27.37 -14.21 -13.09
CA SER A 639 -28.49 -13.27 -13.06
C SER A 639 -29.71 -13.72 -13.89
N GLN A 640 -29.61 -14.84 -14.61
CA GLN A 640 -30.65 -15.35 -15.50
C GLN A 640 -31.25 -16.68 -15.03
N THR A 641 -30.60 -17.34 -14.06
CA THR A 641 -31.00 -18.65 -13.55
C THR A 641 -31.83 -18.47 -12.28
N CYS A 642 -32.88 -19.26 -12.08
CA CYS A 642 -33.61 -19.27 -10.81
C CYS A 642 -32.80 -20.04 -9.76
N HIS A 643 -32.55 -19.44 -8.59
CA HIS A 643 -31.79 -20.11 -7.53
C HIS A 643 -32.52 -21.29 -6.88
N VAL A 644 -33.84 -21.40 -7.09
CA VAL A 644 -34.66 -22.51 -6.56
C VAL A 644 -34.61 -23.72 -7.49
N CYS A 645 -35.00 -23.54 -8.77
CA CYS A 645 -35.16 -24.66 -9.70
C CYS A 645 -34.06 -24.77 -10.78
N GLY A 646 -33.12 -23.81 -10.86
CA GLY A 646 -32.03 -23.85 -11.83
C GLY A 646 -32.42 -23.54 -13.29
N ILE A 647 -33.70 -23.24 -13.56
CA ILE A 647 -34.19 -22.91 -14.91
C ILE A 647 -34.04 -21.42 -15.19
N ARG A 648 -33.87 -21.07 -16.46
CA ARG A 648 -33.77 -19.68 -16.91
C ARG A 648 -35.08 -18.93 -16.68
N GLY A 649 -35.01 -17.78 -16.00
CA GLY A 649 -36.13 -16.87 -15.83
C GLY A 649 -35.94 -15.55 -16.58
N VAL A 650 -36.87 -14.63 -16.34
CA VAL A 650 -36.94 -13.31 -16.99
C VAL A 650 -36.91 -12.20 -15.95
N ARG A 651 -36.42 -11.02 -16.35
CA ARG A 651 -36.50 -9.82 -15.50
C ARG A 651 -37.82 -9.13 -15.72
N VAL A 652 -38.44 -8.66 -14.64
CA VAL A 652 -39.78 -8.06 -14.62
C VAL A 652 -39.77 -6.76 -13.82
N ASP A 653 -40.80 -5.94 -13.99
CA ASP A 653 -40.84 -4.59 -13.40
C ASP A 653 -41.08 -4.58 -11.89
N ASP A 654 -41.96 -5.46 -11.43
CA ASP A 654 -42.45 -5.53 -10.05
C ASP A 654 -42.64 -6.99 -9.61
N GLU A 655 -42.93 -7.20 -8.33
CA GLU A 655 -43.08 -8.53 -7.70
C GLU A 655 -44.25 -9.37 -8.25
N THR A 656 -45.17 -8.78 -9.01
CA THR A 656 -46.37 -9.46 -9.54
C THR A 656 -46.31 -9.68 -11.05
N SER A 657 -45.48 -8.90 -11.74
CA SER A 657 -45.35 -8.94 -13.17
C SER A 657 -44.67 -10.22 -13.65
N THR A 658 -45.16 -10.75 -14.77
CA THR A 658 -44.58 -11.92 -15.45
C THR A 658 -43.99 -11.56 -16.82
N THR A 659 -44.18 -10.31 -17.24
CA THR A 659 -43.78 -9.81 -18.57
C THR A 659 -42.32 -9.37 -18.56
N GLU A 660 -41.51 -9.91 -19.48
CA GLU A 660 -40.10 -9.58 -19.56
C GLU A 660 -39.89 -8.08 -19.85
N LYS A 661 -39.10 -7.42 -19.00
CA LYS A 661 -38.59 -6.08 -19.24
C LYS A 661 -37.08 -6.01 -19.08
N LYS A 662 -36.44 -5.44 -20.09
CA LYS A 662 -35.02 -5.19 -20.09
C LYS A 662 -34.63 -4.22 -18.97
N GLY A 663 -33.92 -4.74 -17.96
CA GLY A 663 -33.47 -3.96 -16.81
C GLY A 663 -34.48 -3.83 -15.67
N GLY A 664 -35.51 -4.70 -15.64
CA GLY A 664 -36.43 -4.84 -14.50
C GLY A 664 -35.70 -5.13 -13.18
N GLU A 665 -36.32 -4.72 -12.07
CA GLU A 665 -35.79 -4.87 -10.71
C GLU A 665 -36.01 -6.27 -10.13
N TYR A 666 -37.03 -6.96 -10.61
CA TYR A 666 -37.42 -8.27 -10.12
C TYR A 666 -37.11 -9.35 -11.15
N PHE A 667 -37.10 -10.59 -10.68
CA PHE A 667 -36.86 -11.80 -11.43
C PHE A 667 -38.06 -12.71 -11.24
N HIS A 668 -38.63 -13.17 -12.35
CA HIS A 668 -39.70 -14.15 -12.37
C HIS A 668 -39.20 -15.45 -13.01
N CYS A 669 -39.44 -16.58 -12.34
CA CYS A 669 -39.20 -17.90 -12.91
C CYS A 669 -40.51 -18.49 -13.48
N PRO A 670 -40.57 -18.78 -14.80
CA PRO A 670 -41.78 -19.36 -15.39
C PRO A 670 -42.05 -20.80 -14.96
N ASN A 671 -41.04 -21.52 -14.44
CA ASN A 671 -41.18 -22.93 -14.06
C ASN A 671 -41.69 -23.13 -12.62
N CYS A 672 -41.10 -22.42 -11.65
CA CYS A 672 -41.52 -22.53 -10.25
C CYS A 672 -42.45 -21.39 -9.81
N ALA A 673 -42.80 -20.48 -10.72
CA ALA A 673 -43.63 -19.30 -10.49
C ALA A 673 -43.14 -18.33 -9.40
N GLU A 674 -41.92 -18.49 -8.91
CA GLU A 674 -41.35 -17.66 -7.86
C GLU A 674 -40.90 -16.28 -8.36
N HIS A 675 -40.99 -15.29 -7.47
CA HIS A 675 -40.60 -13.91 -7.69
C HIS A 675 -39.57 -13.47 -6.64
N PHE A 676 -38.47 -12.89 -7.11
CA PHE A 676 -37.40 -12.38 -6.24
C PHE A 676 -36.88 -11.04 -6.75
N HIS A 677 -36.30 -10.23 -5.86
CA HIS A 677 -35.46 -9.14 -6.32
C HIS A 677 -34.30 -9.70 -7.15
N ALA A 678 -34.06 -9.15 -8.35
CA ALA A 678 -33.14 -9.74 -9.33
C ALA A 678 -31.70 -9.85 -8.79
N ASP A 679 -31.24 -8.81 -8.08
CA ASP A 679 -29.91 -8.79 -7.46
C ASP A 679 -29.79 -9.79 -6.29
N VAL A 680 -30.90 -10.11 -5.60
CA VAL A 680 -30.92 -11.13 -4.53
C VAL A 680 -30.83 -12.53 -5.13
N ASN A 681 -31.61 -12.80 -6.19
CA ASN A 681 -31.51 -14.06 -6.93
C ASN A 681 -30.08 -14.27 -7.47
N ALA A 682 -29.47 -13.22 -8.02
CA ALA A 682 -28.08 -13.26 -8.46
C ALA A 682 -27.09 -13.55 -7.31
N ALA A 683 -27.24 -12.88 -6.16
CA ALA A 683 -26.39 -13.10 -4.99
C ALA A 683 -26.51 -14.55 -4.46
N ARG A 684 -27.73 -15.10 -4.40
CA ARG A 684 -27.97 -16.51 -4.02
C ARG A 684 -27.32 -17.48 -5.02
N ASN A 685 -27.45 -17.23 -6.33
CA ASN A 685 -26.81 -18.06 -7.37
C ASN A 685 -25.28 -18.03 -7.29
N ILE A 686 -24.67 -16.87 -7.04
CA ILE A 686 -23.21 -16.71 -6.90
C ILE A 686 -22.64 -17.64 -5.82
N MET A 687 -23.43 -17.97 -4.79
CA MET A 687 -23.05 -18.94 -3.76
C MET A 687 -22.97 -20.37 -4.30
N HIS A 688 -23.87 -20.76 -5.20
CA HIS A 688 -24.08 -22.13 -5.66
C HIS A 688 -23.29 -22.51 -6.91
N VAL A 689 -22.72 -21.54 -7.63
CA VAL A 689 -21.77 -21.77 -8.77
C VAL A 689 -20.52 -22.57 -8.35
N GLN A 690 -20.37 -22.90 -7.06
CA GLN A 690 -19.28 -23.67 -6.46
C GLN A 690 -19.09 -25.11 -6.98
N HIS A 691 -20.04 -25.72 -7.70
CA HIS A 691 -19.95 -27.15 -7.99
C HIS A 691 -18.99 -27.55 -9.12
N THR A 692 -18.42 -26.64 -9.91
CA THR A 692 -17.60 -27.04 -11.08
C THR A 692 -16.17 -26.50 -11.13
N ILE A 693 -15.76 -25.55 -10.26
CA ILE A 693 -14.42 -24.93 -10.42
C ILE A 693 -13.70 -24.80 -9.07
N LYS A 694 -12.63 -25.59 -8.89
CA LYS A 694 -11.72 -25.45 -7.75
C LYS A 694 -11.04 -24.06 -7.73
N PRO A 695 -10.73 -23.52 -6.55
CA PRO A 695 -10.61 -22.09 -6.35
C PRO A 695 -9.33 -21.46 -6.89
N THR A 696 -9.40 -20.18 -7.28
CA THR A 696 -8.25 -19.35 -7.68
C THR A 696 -8.05 -18.23 -6.66
N ALA A 697 -7.02 -18.33 -5.83
CA ALA A 697 -6.61 -17.23 -4.95
C ALA A 697 -5.98 -16.11 -5.81
N ALA A 698 -6.64 -14.96 -5.89
CA ALA A 698 -6.14 -13.82 -6.64
C ALA A 698 -4.81 -13.31 -6.05
N SER A 699 -3.71 -13.52 -6.77
CA SER A 699 -2.48 -12.76 -6.58
C SER A 699 -2.72 -11.34 -7.13
N GLY A 700 -2.77 -10.35 -6.23
CA GLY A 700 -2.87 -8.95 -6.60
C GLY A 700 -1.72 -8.54 -7.51
N ARG A 701 -2.04 -7.96 -8.67
CA ARG A 701 -1.11 -7.16 -9.45
C ARG A 701 -1.01 -5.80 -8.76
N THR A 702 0.10 -5.56 -8.08
CA THR A 702 0.61 -4.19 -7.92
C THR A 702 1.12 -3.75 -9.29
N ALA A 703 0.51 -2.71 -9.85
CA ALA A 703 1.22 -1.82 -10.76
C ALA A 703 2.23 -1.00 -9.96
#